data_AF-A0A395GN98-F1
#
_entry.id   AF-A0A395GN98-F1
#
_cell.length_a   1.000
_cell.length_b   1.000
_cell.length_c   1.000
_cell.angle_alpha   90.00
_cell.angle_beta   90.00
_cell.angle_gamma   90.00
#
_symmetry.space_group_name_H-M   'P 1'
#
loop_
_entity.id
_entity.type
_entity.pdbx_description
1 polymer ?
#
loop_
_entity_poly.entity_id
_entity_poly.type
_entity_poly.pdbx_seq_one_letter_code
_entity_poly.pdbx_strand_id
1 'polypeptide(L)'
;MSVLTINGNRLNPTAQRPLLSALGLQSEDVSISNHILVQTNEPLSDVQELELEGLGVKILEYVSANTYLCELKKRDQLSNIKDLGYVSWMNDYLDHFVVESSLKSSAHAAEESLFPAVPKNRTSHLVDIGLHKYVDPEAPGLRRAIGAAVHADPADLEVAGNKIRVNVENQYLDDLAAIDEVRVIEPVYKARLFNTRATAIMGAPVQVNGCDFEGEGQFVAVADTGFDKGSKRDVHPAFTGRVSRLYALGRPRKACDPDGHGTHVCGSVLGDGNSVAMGGDIRGTAPQAKLVLQSLLDRHNGLGGIPSNLYDLFSPPYRDDKAKADDQAQARIHTNSWGTKSFDGTQLPYNQSSEAIDQFVWDHKDMVILFAAGNSGVDADRNGVIDPRQIGAEGAAKNCITVGASENERPEVPIRYGSRWPRGPITGDLMADRPQGMAAFSSRGPTKEGRIKPDIVAPGTAILSALSRKVIKAEEDFGHSDDPAWWFLAGTSMATPLVAGGAAVLRESLMKNGTQQPTAALIKALLINGAVELTGQYVPSEAGPSPNNSSGFGRVNLSKSVILPNQNDGGFVEGGPLAQGQSREFDVPIPPGAESSTIKVTLVWTDPPGTELQNDLDLSVVGPDGRERHGNMGDSPEFDRKNNVEQVEWKGLQPGTSIKIKVHAFHIFQRNHSQPYAVVWTINRH
;
A
#
# COMPACT_ATOMS: atom_id res chain seq x y z
N MET A 1 38.34 -4.66 -8.79
CA MET A 1 37.75 -4.24 -7.51
C MET A 1 36.38 -3.66 -7.77
N SER A 2 35.44 -3.88 -6.86
CA SER A 2 34.07 -3.38 -6.91
C SER A 2 33.97 -1.93 -6.44
N VAL A 3 32.94 -1.22 -6.88
CA VAL A 3 32.63 0.16 -6.47
C VAL A 3 32.21 0.15 -5.00
N LEU A 4 32.91 0.92 -4.16
CA LEU A 4 32.58 1.15 -2.76
C LEU A 4 31.38 2.08 -2.69
N THR A 5 30.40 1.73 -1.85
CA THR A 5 29.26 2.61 -1.55
C THR A 5 29.14 2.79 -0.05
N ILE A 6 29.33 4.01 0.45
CA ILE A 6 29.24 4.34 1.88
C ILE A 6 28.45 5.65 2.03
N ASN A 7 27.40 5.65 2.85
CA ASN A 7 26.52 6.80 3.10
C ASN A 7 25.95 7.44 1.80
N GLY A 8 25.63 6.59 0.81
CA GLY A 8 25.14 6.99 -0.51
C GLY A 8 26.22 7.53 -1.47
N ASN A 9 27.47 7.67 -1.03
CA ASN A 9 28.60 8.10 -1.84
C ASN A 9 29.29 6.91 -2.50
N ARG A 10 29.71 7.05 -3.76
CA ARG A 10 30.35 5.97 -4.53
C ARG A 10 31.80 6.32 -4.87
N LEU A 11 32.69 5.34 -4.69
CA LEU A 11 34.10 5.42 -5.09
C LEU A 11 34.53 4.13 -5.76
N ASN A 12 35.19 4.18 -6.91
CA ASN A 12 35.86 3.04 -7.51
C ASN A 12 37.38 3.14 -7.27
N PRO A 13 37.96 2.38 -6.32
CA PRO A 13 39.36 2.50 -5.96
C PRO A 13 40.34 2.25 -7.11
N THR A 14 39.94 1.44 -8.10
CA THR A 14 40.79 1.13 -9.26
C THR A 14 40.63 2.20 -10.36
N ALA A 15 39.38 2.48 -10.76
CA ALA A 15 39.13 3.41 -11.87
C ALA A 15 39.48 4.86 -11.50
N GLN A 16 39.31 5.25 -10.24
CA GLN A 16 39.55 6.61 -9.76
C GLN A 16 40.89 6.79 -9.05
N ARG A 17 41.81 5.81 -9.13
CA ARG A 17 43.15 5.89 -8.53
C ARG A 17 43.93 7.14 -8.96
N PRO A 18 44.00 7.52 -10.26
CA PRO A 18 44.71 8.74 -10.68
C PRO A 18 44.11 10.01 -10.07
N LEU A 19 42.79 10.07 -9.92
CA LEU A 19 42.07 11.20 -9.33
C LEU A 19 42.31 11.28 -7.81
N LEU A 20 42.30 10.15 -7.11
CA LEU A 20 42.65 10.06 -5.70
C LEU A 20 44.09 10.52 -5.45
N SER A 21 45.05 10.08 -6.28
CA SER A 21 46.44 10.56 -6.18
C SER A 21 46.56 12.06 -6.45
N ALA A 22 45.87 12.58 -7.46
CA ALA A 22 45.90 14.00 -7.84
C ALA A 22 45.30 14.92 -6.77
N LEU A 23 44.31 14.44 -6.01
CA LEU A 23 43.69 15.17 -4.90
C LEU A 23 44.36 14.93 -3.55
N GLY A 24 45.41 14.11 -3.49
CA GLY A 24 46.06 13.73 -2.23
C GLY A 24 45.18 12.88 -1.31
N LEU A 25 44.13 12.26 -1.84
CA LEU A 25 43.17 11.42 -1.12
C LEU A 25 43.54 9.93 -1.13
N GLN A 26 44.68 9.58 -1.74
CA GLN A 26 45.28 8.26 -1.64
C GLN A 26 46.40 8.30 -0.61
N SER A 27 46.19 7.65 0.53
CA SER A 27 47.14 7.63 1.64
C SER A 27 48.02 6.38 1.55
N GLU A 28 49.26 6.55 1.09
CA GLU A 28 50.23 5.44 1.09
C GLU A 28 50.72 5.08 2.50
N ASP A 29 50.50 5.95 3.49
CA ASP A 29 50.92 5.74 4.88
C ASP A 29 49.76 5.75 5.90
N VAL A 30 48.50 5.92 5.44
CA VAL A 30 47.28 5.90 6.26
C VAL A 30 47.47 6.71 7.56
N SER A 31 47.84 7.98 7.39
CA SER A 31 48.45 8.80 8.45
C SER A 31 47.49 9.82 9.08
N ILE A 32 46.33 10.04 8.45
CA ILE A 32 45.42 11.15 8.76
C ILE A 32 44.34 10.71 9.75
N SER A 33 43.87 9.46 9.66
CA SER A 33 42.78 8.93 10.48
C SER A 33 43.21 7.70 11.29
N ASN A 34 42.60 7.47 12.46
CA ASN A 34 42.70 6.16 13.13
C ASN A 34 41.71 5.14 12.55
N HIS A 35 40.82 5.59 11.66
CA HIS A 35 39.80 4.79 10.99
C HIS A 35 40.18 4.57 9.52
N ILE A 36 40.20 3.32 9.11
CA ILE A 36 40.74 2.90 7.82
C ILE A 36 39.72 2.00 7.11
N LEU A 37 39.73 2.03 5.79
CA LEU A 37 39.00 1.07 4.97
C LEU A 37 39.97 -0.01 4.50
N VAL A 38 39.67 -1.26 4.80
CA VAL A 38 40.41 -2.45 4.33
C VAL A 38 39.50 -3.23 3.41
N GLN A 39 39.81 -3.28 2.11
CA GLN A 39 39.13 -4.13 1.14
C GLN A 39 39.91 -5.42 0.95
N THR A 40 39.20 -6.55 0.94
CA THR A 40 39.76 -7.86 0.70
C THR A 40 39.28 -8.47 -0.61
N ASN A 41 40.04 -9.43 -1.14
CA ASN A 41 39.70 -10.13 -2.38
C ASN A 41 38.38 -10.92 -2.25
N GLU A 42 38.17 -11.56 -1.10
CA GLU A 42 37.00 -12.35 -0.73
C GLU A 42 36.55 -11.97 0.70
N PRO A 43 35.33 -12.32 1.15
CA PRO A 43 34.94 -12.14 2.55
C PRO A 43 35.97 -12.76 3.51
N LEU A 44 36.24 -12.07 4.63
CA LEU A 44 37.23 -12.53 5.61
C LEU A 44 36.76 -13.84 6.25
N SER A 45 37.70 -14.78 6.38
CA SER A 45 37.51 -15.97 7.21
C SER A 45 37.94 -15.70 8.66
N ASP A 46 37.45 -16.50 9.61
CA ASP A 46 37.80 -16.40 11.03
C ASP A 46 39.32 -16.32 11.27
N VAL A 47 40.11 -17.07 10.49
CA VAL A 47 41.58 -17.05 10.59
C VAL A 47 42.18 -15.71 10.17
N GLN A 48 41.63 -15.11 9.10
CA GLN A 48 42.09 -13.81 8.59
C GLN A 48 41.63 -12.67 9.48
N GLU A 49 40.44 -12.76 10.08
CA GLU A 49 40.00 -11.80 11.11
C GLU A 49 40.95 -11.81 12.32
N LEU A 50 41.29 -12.98 12.84
CA LEU A 50 42.24 -13.14 13.95
C LEU A 50 43.66 -12.63 13.61
N GLU A 51 44.10 -12.80 12.36
CA GLU A 51 45.39 -12.28 11.89
C GLU A 51 45.40 -10.73 11.86
N LEU A 52 44.34 -10.13 11.32
CA LEU A 52 44.15 -8.68 11.34
C LEU A 52 44.10 -8.14 12.79
N GLU A 53 43.39 -8.81 13.69
CA GLU A 53 43.35 -8.46 15.11
C GLU A 53 44.74 -8.53 15.77
N GLY A 54 45.53 -9.57 15.47
CA GLY A 54 46.91 -9.72 15.94
C GLY A 54 47.82 -8.58 15.50
N LEU A 55 47.60 -8.07 14.28
CA LEU A 55 48.27 -6.91 13.71
C LEU A 55 47.75 -5.57 14.25
N GLY A 56 46.77 -5.58 15.15
CA GLY A 56 46.23 -4.39 15.79
C GLY A 56 45.13 -3.69 14.98
N VAL A 57 44.52 -4.38 14.02
CA VAL A 57 43.33 -3.92 13.30
C VAL A 57 42.10 -4.40 14.05
N LYS A 58 41.25 -3.47 14.47
CA LYS A 58 39.95 -3.81 15.06
C LYS A 58 38.86 -3.54 14.04
N ILE A 59 38.20 -4.58 13.56
CA ILE A 59 37.11 -4.44 12.59
C ILE A 59 35.90 -3.81 13.30
N LEU A 60 35.41 -2.70 12.76
CA LEU A 60 34.24 -1.99 13.30
C LEU A 60 32.98 -2.34 12.53
N GLU A 61 33.05 -2.41 11.21
CA GLU A 61 31.88 -2.55 10.34
C GLU A 61 32.26 -3.12 8.96
N TYR A 62 31.42 -3.99 8.39
CA TYR A 62 31.47 -4.32 6.95
C TYR A 62 30.66 -3.26 6.21
N VAL A 63 31.29 -2.52 5.29
CA VAL A 63 30.64 -1.38 4.62
C VAL A 63 30.06 -1.76 3.25
N SER A 64 30.86 -2.31 2.35
CA SER A 64 30.41 -2.79 1.03
C SER A 64 31.53 -3.54 0.32
N ALA A 65 31.22 -4.40 -0.65
CA ALA A 65 32.20 -4.84 -1.64
C ALA A 65 33.49 -5.48 -1.06
N ASN A 66 33.34 -6.29 0.00
CA ASN A 66 34.44 -6.88 0.78
C ASN A 66 35.34 -5.85 1.47
N THR A 67 34.80 -4.66 1.76
CA THR A 67 35.49 -3.60 2.49
C THR A 67 34.96 -3.49 3.91
N TYR A 68 35.90 -3.39 4.83
CA TYR A 68 35.70 -3.27 6.26
C TYR A 68 36.21 -1.92 6.71
N LEU A 69 35.41 -1.20 7.49
CA LEU A 69 35.83 -0.05 8.27
C LEU A 69 36.46 -0.57 9.57
N CYS A 70 37.69 -0.19 9.81
CA CYS A 70 38.51 -0.69 10.91
C CYS A 70 39.13 0.46 11.70
N GLU A 71 39.40 0.23 12.98
CA GLU A 71 40.25 1.07 13.83
C GLU A 71 41.67 0.48 13.84
N LEU A 72 42.69 1.29 13.54
CA LEU A 72 44.08 0.88 13.55
C LEU A 72 44.77 1.28 14.85
N LYS A 73 45.11 0.29 15.69
CA LYS A 73 45.74 0.53 17.00
C LYS A 73 47.27 0.53 16.95
N LYS A 74 47.86 -0.16 15.98
CA LYS A 74 49.31 -0.33 15.82
C LYS A 74 49.75 0.18 14.45
N ARG A 75 50.01 1.49 14.36
CA ARG A 75 50.38 2.13 13.08
C ARG A 75 51.70 1.60 12.49
N ASP A 76 52.58 1.07 13.32
CA ASP A 76 53.83 0.41 12.90
C ASP A 76 53.61 -0.90 12.13
N GLN A 77 52.41 -1.47 12.17
CA GLN A 77 52.06 -2.71 11.46
C GLN A 77 51.43 -2.47 10.08
N LEU A 78 51.33 -1.21 9.63
CA LEU A 78 50.63 -0.85 8.39
C LEU A 78 51.20 -1.56 7.15
N SER A 79 52.52 -1.65 7.02
CA SER A 79 53.17 -2.38 5.93
C SER A 79 52.83 -3.87 5.97
N ASN A 80 52.83 -4.46 7.16
CA ASN A 80 52.48 -5.88 7.34
C ASN A 80 51.03 -6.17 6.95
N ILE A 81 50.11 -5.23 7.21
CA ILE A 81 48.69 -5.35 6.82
C ILE A 81 48.52 -5.23 5.30
N LYS A 82 49.28 -4.33 4.64
CA LYS A 82 49.26 -4.17 3.17
C LYS A 82 49.81 -5.39 2.43
N ASP A 83 50.79 -6.07 3.03
CA ASP A 83 51.45 -7.24 2.44
C ASP A 83 50.63 -8.54 2.58
N LEU A 84 49.50 -8.50 3.29
CA LEU A 84 48.58 -9.64 3.39
C LEU A 84 47.98 -9.96 2.03
N GLY A 85 48.21 -11.19 1.53
CA GLY A 85 47.79 -11.59 0.18
C GLY A 85 46.28 -11.57 -0.08
N TYR A 86 45.45 -11.42 0.95
CA TYR A 86 44.00 -11.26 0.83
C TYR A 86 43.52 -9.80 0.89
N VAL A 87 44.37 -8.84 1.23
CA VAL A 87 44.05 -7.41 1.22
C VAL A 87 44.26 -6.87 -0.19
N SER A 88 43.20 -6.35 -0.79
CA SER A 88 43.20 -5.85 -2.18
C SER A 88 43.37 -4.33 -2.25
N TRP A 89 42.91 -3.59 -1.25
CA TRP A 89 43.03 -2.14 -1.18
C TRP A 89 42.90 -1.65 0.27
N MET A 90 43.60 -0.58 0.62
CA MET A 90 43.50 0.06 1.92
C MET A 90 43.70 1.57 1.83
N ASN A 91 42.91 2.35 2.58
CA ASN A 91 43.03 3.81 2.64
C ASN A 91 42.46 4.36 3.96
N ASP A 92 42.73 5.63 4.27
CA ASP A 92 42.03 6.35 5.34
C ASP A 92 40.51 6.38 5.06
N TYR A 93 39.68 6.41 6.12
CA TYR A 93 38.26 6.67 5.99
C TYR A 93 38.04 8.14 5.56
N LEU A 94 37.85 8.34 4.25
CA LEU A 94 37.82 9.68 3.66
C LEU A 94 36.60 10.49 4.11
N ASP A 95 36.78 11.79 4.35
CA ASP A 95 35.72 12.79 4.60
C ASP A 95 34.61 12.74 3.54
N HIS A 96 34.96 12.34 2.31
CA HIS A 96 34.01 12.12 1.23
C HIS A 96 32.91 11.12 1.61
N PHE A 97 33.17 10.14 2.47
CA PHE A 97 32.15 9.20 2.94
C PHE A 97 31.41 9.69 4.18
N VAL A 98 31.94 10.67 4.92
CA VAL A 98 31.35 11.16 6.17
C VAL A 98 30.07 11.94 5.91
N VAL A 99 30.07 12.90 4.98
CA VAL A 99 28.83 13.64 4.62
C VAL A 99 27.96 12.79 3.69
N GLU A 100 26.71 12.53 4.08
CA GLU A 100 25.77 11.76 3.26
C GLU A 100 25.52 12.43 1.90
N SER A 101 25.34 11.62 0.86
CA SER A 101 25.14 12.10 -0.52
C SER A 101 23.98 13.10 -0.70
N SER A 102 22.93 13.03 0.13
CA SER A 102 21.75 13.92 0.07
C SER A 102 22.04 15.36 0.50
N LEU A 103 23.13 15.59 1.25
CA LEU A 103 23.63 16.93 1.64
C LEU A 103 24.62 17.51 0.61
N LYS A 104 24.89 16.79 -0.48
CA LYS A 104 25.83 17.19 -1.53
C LYS A 104 25.11 17.66 -2.78
N SER A 105 25.82 18.43 -3.61
CA SER A 105 25.29 18.86 -4.90
C SER A 105 25.00 17.66 -5.82
N SER A 106 23.82 17.65 -6.45
CA SER A 106 23.48 16.66 -7.47
C SER A 106 24.36 16.88 -8.69
N ALA A 107 25.33 15.99 -8.92
CA ALA A 107 26.13 16.01 -10.15
C ALA A 107 25.25 15.56 -11.34
N HIS A 108 24.52 16.50 -11.94
CA HIS A 108 24.07 16.38 -13.32
C HIS A 108 25.20 16.86 -14.25
N ALA A 109 26.12 15.94 -14.59
CA ALA A 109 26.80 15.90 -15.90
C ALA A 109 27.84 14.77 -15.91
N ALA A 110 27.71 13.88 -16.89
CA ALA A 110 28.75 13.15 -17.61
C ALA A 110 30.02 12.68 -16.88
N GLU A 111 30.25 11.36 -16.98
CA GLU A 111 31.50 10.63 -16.74
C GLU A 111 31.97 10.49 -15.27
N GLU A 112 32.65 9.37 -15.00
CA GLU A 112 33.13 8.85 -13.70
C GLU A 112 34.14 9.77 -12.95
N SER A 113 34.13 11.08 -13.16
CA SER A 113 35.27 11.96 -12.90
C SER A 113 35.14 13.01 -11.78
N LEU A 114 34.00 13.18 -11.09
CA LEU A 114 33.90 14.19 -10.02
C LEU A 114 33.24 13.67 -8.74
N PHE A 115 33.94 13.88 -7.62
CA PHE A 115 33.42 13.69 -6.27
C PHE A 115 32.32 14.71 -5.99
N PRO A 116 31.07 14.30 -5.68
CA PRO A 116 30.04 15.25 -5.26
C PRO A 116 30.53 16.05 -4.05
N ALA A 117 30.39 17.37 -4.13
CA ALA A 117 30.87 18.31 -3.12
C ALA A 117 29.72 18.87 -2.29
N VAL A 118 30.02 19.20 -1.04
CA VAL A 118 29.13 19.93 -0.15
C VAL A 118 28.89 21.35 -0.71
N PRO A 119 27.63 21.81 -0.83
CA PRO A 119 27.34 23.17 -1.25
C PRO A 119 27.93 24.20 -0.26
N LYS A 120 28.75 25.14 -0.74
CA LYS A 120 29.31 26.22 0.10
C LYS A 120 28.33 27.39 0.23
N ASN A 121 27.23 27.16 0.93
CA ASN A 121 26.20 28.18 1.20
C ASN A 121 25.74 28.14 2.67
N ARG A 122 25.00 29.18 3.07
CA ARG A 122 24.48 29.35 4.44
C ARG A 122 23.15 28.63 4.71
N THR A 123 22.77 27.66 3.86
CA THR A 123 21.54 26.90 4.11
C THR A 123 21.77 26.00 5.31
N SER A 124 20.88 26.09 6.29
CA SER A 124 21.00 25.35 7.54
C SER A 124 20.14 24.08 7.51
N HIS A 125 20.71 22.98 7.98
CA HIS A 125 20.08 21.68 8.10
C HIS A 125 20.20 21.19 9.55
N LEU A 126 19.11 20.63 10.09
CA LEU A 126 19.22 19.80 11.28
C LEU A 126 19.87 18.49 10.85
N VAL A 127 20.94 18.07 11.50
CA VAL A 127 21.71 16.86 11.17
C VAL A 127 21.96 16.01 12.41
N ASP A 128 22.08 14.71 12.21
CA ASP A 128 22.61 13.75 13.17
C ASP A 128 24.08 13.48 12.79
N ILE A 129 24.97 13.68 13.75
CA ILE A 129 26.39 13.36 13.66
C ILE A 129 26.59 12.00 14.31
N GLY A 130 26.66 10.95 13.50
CA GLY A 130 26.91 9.59 13.96
C GLY A 130 28.40 9.35 14.16
N LEU A 131 28.77 8.84 15.35
CA LEU A 131 30.17 8.59 15.71
C LEU A 131 30.62 7.16 15.36
N HIS A 132 31.93 6.93 15.26
CA HIS A 132 32.49 5.58 15.15
C HIS A 132 32.13 4.73 16.39
N LYS A 133 32.06 3.40 16.22
CA LYS A 133 31.73 2.48 17.33
C LYS A 133 32.73 2.67 18.47
N TYR A 134 32.24 2.66 19.71
CA TYR A 134 33.02 2.82 20.95
C TYR A 134 33.60 4.21 21.22
N VAL A 135 33.28 5.23 20.41
CA VAL A 135 33.54 6.62 20.74
C VAL A 135 32.52 7.09 21.80
N ASP A 136 33.01 7.74 22.86
CA ASP A 136 32.17 8.38 23.87
C ASP A 136 31.68 9.77 23.37
N PRO A 137 30.39 9.95 23.06
CA PRO A 137 29.85 11.24 22.62
C PRO A 137 29.94 12.35 23.68
N GLU A 138 30.12 11.98 24.96
CA GLU A 138 30.25 12.93 26.06
C GLU A 138 31.70 13.38 26.31
N ALA A 139 32.67 12.85 25.55
CA ALA A 139 34.07 13.20 25.71
C ALA A 139 34.28 14.72 25.54
N PRO A 140 34.84 15.45 26.54
CA PRO A 140 34.96 16.90 26.49
C PRO A 140 35.78 17.43 25.30
N GLY A 141 36.74 16.64 24.80
CA GLY A 141 37.52 16.96 23.61
C GLY A 141 36.67 16.97 22.34
N LEU A 142 35.86 15.92 22.16
CA LEU A 142 34.97 15.75 21.01
C LEU A 142 33.89 16.83 20.97
N ARG A 143 33.22 17.10 22.10
CA ARG A 143 32.20 18.15 22.19
C ARG A 143 32.76 19.53 21.87
N ARG A 144 34.01 19.83 22.28
CA ARG A 144 34.69 21.08 21.90
C ARG A 144 35.01 21.15 20.41
N ALA A 145 35.47 20.05 19.81
CA ALA A 145 35.77 19.99 18.38
C ALA A 145 34.51 20.21 17.54
N ILE A 146 33.42 19.49 17.85
CA ILE A 146 32.13 19.64 17.17
C ILE A 146 31.56 21.05 17.38
N GLY A 147 31.58 21.57 18.61
CA GLY A 147 31.12 22.94 18.91
C GLY A 147 31.91 24.01 18.16
N ALA A 148 33.22 23.86 18.02
CA ALA A 148 34.06 24.76 17.23
C ALA A 148 33.73 24.69 15.73
N ALA A 149 33.51 23.49 15.18
CA ALA A 149 33.19 23.28 13.76
C ALA A 149 31.81 23.84 13.37
N VAL A 150 30.81 23.74 14.25
CA VAL A 150 29.45 24.26 13.98
C VAL A 150 29.17 25.63 14.59
N HIS A 151 30.16 26.24 15.23
CA HIS A 151 30.03 27.50 15.97
C HIS A 151 28.92 27.51 17.04
N ALA A 152 28.78 26.40 17.79
CA ALA A 152 27.86 26.26 18.91
C ALA A 152 28.60 26.09 20.24
N ASP A 153 27.95 26.44 21.36
CA ASP A 153 28.48 26.12 22.68
C ASP A 153 28.51 24.59 22.85
N PRO A 154 29.64 23.98 23.24
CA PRO A 154 29.72 22.55 23.51
C PRO A 154 28.68 22.06 24.54
N ALA A 155 28.19 22.92 25.43
CA ALA A 155 27.13 22.61 26.39
C ALA A 155 25.75 22.44 25.73
N ASP A 156 25.52 23.04 24.55
CA ASP A 156 24.24 23.04 23.84
C ASP A 156 24.10 21.86 22.86
N LEU A 157 25.14 21.04 22.69
CA LEU A 157 25.10 19.86 21.84
C LEU A 157 24.22 18.76 22.45
N GLU A 158 23.19 18.35 21.73
CA GLU A 158 22.26 17.30 22.15
C GLU A 158 22.86 15.92 21.86
N VAL A 159 23.14 15.13 22.90
CA VAL A 159 23.63 13.75 22.78
C VAL A 159 22.46 12.79 22.89
N ALA A 160 22.33 11.87 21.94
CA ALA A 160 21.29 10.84 21.93
C ALA A 160 21.87 9.49 21.50
N GLY A 161 22.24 8.63 22.45
CA GLY A 161 22.93 7.37 22.13
C GLY A 161 24.36 7.62 21.66
N ASN A 162 24.75 7.10 20.50
CA ASN A 162 26.10 7.27 19.91
C ASN A 162 26.18 8.38 18.85
N LYS A 163 25.29 9.37 18.92
CA LYS A 163 25.21 10.48 17.99
C LYS A 163 24.97 11.82 18.69
N ILE A 164 25.30 12.90 17.98
CA ILE A 164 25.07 14.27 18.40
C ILE A 164 24.17 14.95 17.37
N ARG A 165 23.06 15.53 17.81
CA ARG A 165 22.13 16.26 16.95
C ARG A 165 22.40 17.75 17.00
N VAL A 166 22.55 18.39 15.84
CA VAL A 166 22.84 19.82 15.76
C VAL A 166 22.29 20.44 14.49
N ASN A 167 22.01 21.74 14.53
CA ASN A 167 21.67 22.52 13.34
C ASN A 167 22.95 23.15 12.77
N VAL A 168 23.26 22.89 11.50
CA VAL A 168 24.54 23.29 10.87
C VAL A 168 24.30 23.91 9.49
N GLU A 169 25.07 24.93 9.12
CA GLU A 169 25.06 25.47 7.75
C GLU A 169 25.94 24.63 6.82
N ASN A 170 25.54 24.44 5.55
CA ASN A 170 26.28 23.60 4.61
C ASN A 170 27.77 23.96 4.48
N GLN A 171 28.13 25.24 4.61
CA GLN A 171 29.53 25.67 4.56
C GLN A 171 30.44 25.02 5.61
N TYR A 172 29.87 24.54 6.73
CA TYR A 172 30.58 23.94 7.87
C TYR A 172 30.56 22.41 7.91
N LEU A 173 29.86 21.73 6.98
CA LEU A 173 29.77 20.27 6.98
C LEU A 173 31.13 19.59 6.72
N ASP A 174 32.02 20.23 5.95
CA ASP A 174 33.39 19.71 5.74
C ASP A 174 34.25 19.83 7.01
N ASP A 175 34.04 20.88 7.82
CA ASP A 175 34.77 21.07 9.08
C ASP A 175 34.34 20.01 10.12
N LEU A 176 33.08 19.58 10.09
CA LEU A 176 32.58 18.44 10.87
C LEU A 176 33.13 17.11 10.36
N ALA A 177 33.22 16.95 9.03
CA ALA A 177 33.69 15.71 8.42
C ALA A 177 35.16 15.41 8.71
N ALA A 178 35.97 16.46 8.93
CA ALA A 178 37.38 16.35 9.26
C ALA A 178 37.67 15.88 10.72
N ILE A 179 36.64 15.70 11.55
CA ILE A 179 36.80 15.18 12.92
C ILE A 179 36.86 13.65 12.85
N ASP A 180 38.00 13.06 13.23
CA ASP A 180 38.32 11.62 13.10
C ASP A 180 37.31 10.69 13.79
N GLU A 181 36.64 11.18 14.84
CA GLU A 181 35.62 10.43 15.57
C GLU A 181 34.24 10.39 14.87
N VAL A 182 34.02 11.24 13.85
CA VAL A 182 32.75 11.37 13.12
C VAL A 182 32.70 10.36 11.96
N ARG A 183 31.75 9.43 12.05
CA ARG A 183 31.55 8.38 11.04
C ARG A 183 30.62 8.83 9.91
N VAL A 184 29.56 9.57 10.23
CA VAL A 184 28.52 9.98 9.29
C VAL A 184 27.84 11.28 9.73
N ILE A 185 27.46 12.12 8.78
CA ILE A 185 26.60 13.30 8.96
C ILE A 185 25.39 13.13 8.06
N GLU A 186 24.22 12.92 8.67
CA GLU A 186 22.94 12.63 8.00
C GLU A 186 21.90 13.72 8.33
N PRO A 187 21.08 14.18 7.37
CA PRO A 187 20.01 15.14 7.65
C PRO A 187 18.92 14.52 8.55
N VAL A 188 18.53 15.27 9.58
CA VAL A 188 17.37 14.95 10.40
C VAL A 188 16.12 15.42 9.68
N TYR A 189 15.42 14.47 9.11
CA TYR A 189 14.08 14.71 8.60
C TYR A 189 13.11 14.82 9.78
N LYS A 190 12.26 15.86 9.76
CA LYS A 190 11.12 15.91 10.67
C LYS A 190 10.27 14.67 10.43
N ALA A 191 10.06 13.86 11.46
CA ALA A 191 9.08 12.79 11.42
C ALA A 191 7.72 13.40 11.05
N ARG A 192 7.12 12.87 9.99
CA ARG A 192 5.76 13.19 9.57
C ARG A 192 4.95 11.91 9.63
N LEU A 193 3.85 11.95 10.36
CA LEU A 193 2.81 10.94 10.28
C LEU A 193 1.93 11.27 9.09
N PHE A 194 1.53 10.27 8.31
CA PHE A 194 0.84 10.49 7.03
C PHE A 194 -0.44 9.66 6.92
N ASN A 195 -1.64 10.24 7.13
CA ASN A 195 -2.87 9.54 6.75
C ASN A 195 -2.96 9.26 5.23
N THR A 196 -2.36 10.11 4.41
CA THR A 196 -2.29 9.98 2.94
C THR A 196 -1.53 8.75 2.43
N ARG A 197 -0.90 7.92 3.29
CA ARG A 197 -0.15 6.73 2.84
C ARG A 197 -1.07 5.73 2.16
N ALA A 198 -2.19 5.40 2.78
CA ALA A 198 -3.10 4.40 2.23
C ALA A 198 -3.67 4.81 0.88
N THR A 199 -4.12 6.08 0.75
CA THR A 199 -4.60 6.62 -0.52
C THR A 199 -3.48 6.71 -1.56
N ALA A 200 -2.26 7.09 -1.18
CA ALA A 200 -1.12 7.12 -2.09
C ALA A 200 -0.71 5.72 -2.59
N ILE A 201 -0.69 4.71 -1.71
CA ILE A 201 -0.46 3.30 -2.05
C ILE A 201 -1.53 2.80 -3.05
N MET A 202 -2.75 3.31 -2.93
CA MET A 202 -3.87 3.06 -3.84
C MET A 202 -3.88 3.97 -5.07
N GLY A 203 -2.87 4.81 -5.31
CA GLY A 203 -2.82 5.70 -6.47
C GLY A 203 -3.86 6.83 -6.45
N ALA A 204 -4.24 7.31 -5.26
CA ALA A 204 -5.08 8.49 -5.03
C ALA A 204 -4.30 9.63 -4.34
N PRO A 205 -4.68 10.92 -4.56
CA PRO A 205 -5.79 11.39 -5.38
C PRO A 205 -5.58 11.10 -6.86
N VAL A 206 -6.68 10.95 -7.61
CA VAL A 206 -6.60 10.66 -9.05
C VAL A 206 -6.73 11.93 -9.85
N GLN A 207 -5.67 12.26 -10.58
CA GLN A 207 -5.64 13.37 -11.52
C GLN A 207 -5.37 12.84 -12.93
N VAL A 208 -6.27 13.12 -13.87
CA VAL A 208 -6.10 12.72 -15.28
C VAL A 208 -6.38 13.93 -16.17
N ASN A 209 -5.44 14.27 -17.06
CA ASN A 209 -5.54 15.43 -17.95
C ASN A 209 -5.87 16.76 -17.23
N GLY A 210 -5.34 16.95 -16.02
CA GLY A 210 -5.59 18.15 -15.19
C GLY A 210 -6.98 18.21 -14.55
N CYS A 211 -7.79 17.14 -14.66
CA CYS A 211 -9.04 16.99 -13.93
C CYS A 211 -8.83 16.09 -12.71
N ASP A 212 -9.22 16.58 -11.54
CA ASP A 212 -9.18 15.82 -10.30
C ASP A 212 -10.52 15.09 -10.10
N PHE A 213 -10.44 13.81 -9.73
CA PHE A 213 -11.61 13.02 -9.35
C PHE A 213 -11.50 12.68 -7.86
N GLU A 214 -12.42 13.25 -7.08
CA GLU A 214 -12.43 13.18 -5.62
C GLU A 214 -13.79 12.71 -5.05
N GLY A 215 -14.65 12.13 -5.90
CA GLY A 215 -15.99 11.67 -5.58
C GLY A 215 -17.07 12.75 -5.68
N GLU A 216 -16.82 13.84 -6.41
CA GLU A 216 -17.79 14.94 -6.55
C GLU A 216 -19.13 14.43 -7.10
N GLY A 217 -20.23 14.88 -6.49
CA GLY A 217 -21.59 14.49 -6.89
C GLY A 217 -21.99 13.06 -6.51
N GLN A 218 -21.10 12.28 -5.89
CA GLN A 218 -21.39 10.92 -5.45
C GLN A 218 -21.92 10.90 -4.01
N PHE A 219 -22.89 10.02 -3.76
CA PHE A 219 -23.37 9.68 -2.42
C PHE A 219 -22.94 8.26 -2.08
N VAL A 220 -22.24 8.11 -0.96
CA VAL A 220 -21.78 6.81 -0.45
C VAL A 220 -22.54 6.48 0.82
N ALA A 221 -23.22 5.32 0.80
CA ALA A 221 -23.89 4.77 1.96
C ALA A 221 -22.91 3.96 2.81
N VAL A 222 -22.87 4.22 4.12
CA VAL A 222 -22.07 3.48 5.09
C VAL A 222 -23.00 2.91 6.15
N ALA A 223 -23.07 1.58 6.25
CA ALA A 223 -23.85 0.89 7.28
C ALA A 223 -22.90 0.33 8.35
N ASP A 224 -22.86 0.98 9.51
CA ASP A 224 -21.87 0.72 10.55
C ASP A 224 -22.39 1.15 11.94
N THR A 225 -21.57 1.15 13.00
CA THR A 225 -21.98 1.41 14.39
C THR A 225 -22.72 2.74 14.54
N GLY A 226 -22.22 3.80 13.93
CA GLY A 226 -22.83 5.13 13.97
C GLY A 226 -21.94 6.17 13.30
N PHE A 227 -22.28 7.43 13.50
CA PHE A 227 -21.42 8.54 13.09
C PHE A 227 -21.33 9.61 14.18
N ASP A 228 -20.14 9.81 14.72
CA ASP A 228 -19.73 10.89 15.61
C ASP A 228 -20.83 11.22 16.66
N LYS A 229 -21.35 12.44 16.71
CA LYS A 229 -22.42 12.83 17.63
C LYS A 229 -23.83 12.50 17.12
N GLY A 230 -23.97 11.92 15.93
CA GLY A 230 -25.25 11.56 15.32
C GLY A 230 -26.05 12.76 14.83
N SER A 231 -25.35 13.82 14.40
CA SER A 231 -25.95 15.08 13.94
C SER A 231 -25.47 15.39 12.52
N LYS A 232 -26.33 15.98 11.68
CA LYS A 232 -25.92 16.53 10.36
C LYS A 232 -25.27 17.92 10.48
N ARG A 233 -25.35 18.57 11.65
CA ARG A 233 -24.89 19.95 11.88
C ARG A 233 -23.67 20.02 12.78
N ASP A 234 -23.71 19.32 13.91
CA ASP A 234 -22.56 19.16 14.81
C ASP A 234 -21.85 17.86 14.44
N VAL A 235 -21.09 17.91 13.35
CA VAL A 235 -20.34 16.80 12.76
C VAL A 235 -18.86 16.88 13.15
N HIS A 236 -18.15 15.77 13.04
CA HIS A 236 -16.69 15.77 13.03
C HIS A 236 -16.18 16.76 11.95
N PRO A 237 -15.17 17.61 12.23
CA PRO A 237 -14.73 18.67 11.31
C PRO A 237 -14.48 18.20 9.88
N ALA A 238 -13.94 16.98 9.75
CA ALA A 238 -13.66 16.31 8.48
C ALA A 238 -14.88 15.98 7.60
N PHE A 239 -16.11 16.37 7.98
CA PHE A 239 -17.35 16.10 7.24
C PHE A 239 -18.27 17.33 7.13
N THR A 240 -17.76 18.51 7.48
CA THR A 240 -18.55 19.75 7.47
C THR A 240 -19.25 19.96 6.13
N GLY A 241 -20.58 20.05 6.15
CA GLY A 241 -21.41 20.26 4.95
C GLY A 241 -21.65 19.03 4.07
N ARG A 242 -21.09 17.86 4.39
CA ARG A 242 -21.13 16.67 3.50
C ARG A 242 -21.95 15.48 4.03
N VAL A 243 -22.53 15.59 5.23
CA VAL A 243 -23.44 14.56 5.77
C VAL A 243 -24.87 14.78 5.28
N SER A 244 -25.34 13.91 4.38
CA SER A 244 -26.64 14.06 3.70
C SER A 244 -27.79 13.37 4.44
N ARG A 245 -27.55 12.18 4.99
CA ARG A 245 -28.57 11.38 5.69
C ARG A 245 -27.96 10.62 6.87
N LEU A 246 -28.75 10.50 7.95
CA LEU A 246 -28.47 9.64 9.09
C LEU A 246 -29.71 8.79 9.37
N TYR A 247 -29.60 7.49 9.18
CA TYR A 247 -30.60 6.51 9.57
C TYR A 247 -30.17 5.87 10.89
N ALA A 248 -31.10 5.77 11.85
CA ALA A 248 -30.84 5.18 13.16
C ALA A 248 -31.60 3.85 13.26
N LEU A 249 -30.95 2.76 12.84
CA LEU A 249 -31.57 1.43 12.70
C LEU A 249 -31.44 0.62 13.99
N GLY A 250 -30.26 0.63 14.63
CA GLY A 250 -30.01 -0.15 15.86
C GLY A 250 -30.54 0.48 17.15
N ARG A 251 -30.55 1.82 17.23
CA ARG A 251 -31.10 2.56 18.38
C ARG A 251 -32.08 3.62 17.90
N PRO A 252 -33.37 3.56 18.28
CA PRO A 252 -34.36 4.52 17.84
C PRO A 252 -33.92 5.97 18.07
N ARG A 253 -33.91 6.77 16.99
CA ARG A 253 -33.53 8.20 16.97
C ARG A 253 -32.08 8.51 17.36
N LYS A 254 -31.19 7.52 17.47
CA LYS A 254 -29.79 7.72 17.84
C LYS A 254 -28.87 7.14 16.78
N ALA A 255 -28.20 8.03 16.04
CA ALA A 255 -27.16 7.66 15.06
C ALA A 255 -25.74 8.00 15.54
N CYS A 256 -25.57 8.40 16.80
CA CYS A 256 -24.26 8.75 17.37
C CYS A 256 -23.38 7.51 17.58
N ASP A 257 -22.06 7.67 17.59
CA ASP A 257 -21.12 6.55 17.55
C ASP A 257 -20.26 6.44 18.80
N PRO A 258 -20.76 5.86 19.90
CA PRO A 258 -19.95 5.65 21.11
C PRO A 258 -18.87 4.57 20.94
N ASP A 259 -18.97 3.74 19.89
CA ASP A 259 -17.99 2.71 19.56
C ASP A 259 -16.80 3.31 18.79
N GLY A 260 -17.08 4.15 17.80
CA GLY A 260 -16.09 4.88 17.01
C GLY A 260 -15.72 4.23 15.69
N HIS A 261 -15.96 2.91 15.53
CA HIS A 261 -15.64 2.18 14.30
C HIS A 261 -16.32 2.81 13.07
N GLY A 262 -17.62 3.08 13.13
CA GLY A 262 -18.36 3.65 12.00
C GLY A 262 -17.89 5.04 11.59
N THR A 263 -17.46 5.88 12.55
CA THR A 263 -16.90 7.20 12.25
C THR A 263 -15.54 7.09 11.58
N HIS A 264 -14.70 6.16 12.03
CA HIS A 264 -13.40 5.87 11.43
C HIS A 264 -13.57 5.38 9.99
N VAL A 265 -14.48 4.41 9.78
CA VAL A 265 -14.87 3.89 8.45
C VAL A 265 -15.35 5.02 7.54
N CYS A 266 -16.26 5.89 8.00
CA CYS A 266 -16.72 7.05 7.23
C CYS A 266 -15.56 7.98 6.82
N GLY A 267 -14.56 8.14 7.70
CA GLY A 267 -13.42 9.01 7.43
C GLY A 267 -12.53 8.45 6.33
N SER A 268 -12.35 7.14 6.27
CA SER A 268 -11.58 6.48 5.21
C SER A 268 -12.31 6.51 3.86
N VAL A 269 -13.65 6.53 3.84
CA VAL A 269 -14.41 6.74 2.60
C VAL A 269 -14.20 8.16 2.06
N LEU A 270 -14.55 9.17 2.86
CA LEU A 270 -14.77 10.54 2.36
C LEU A 270 -14.39 11.64 3.35
N GLY A 271 -13.62 11.35 4.41
CA GLY A 271 -13.12 12.39 5.31
C GLY A 271 -12.33 13.44 4.56
N ASP A 272 -12.44 14.71 4.96
CA ASP A 272 -11.63 15.82 4.43
C ASP A 272 -11.24 16.71 5.61
N GLY A 273 -10.24 16.28 6.38
CA GLY A 273 -9.74 17.06 7.50
C GLY A 273 -8.24 17.28 7.41
N ASN A 274 -7.75 18.01 8.40
CA ASN A 274 -6.36 18.40 8.51
C ASN A 274 -5.98 18.40 10.00
N SER A 275 -4.75 17.99 10.28
CA SER A 275 -4.16 18.03 11.61
C SER A 275 -2.67 18.28 11.51
N VAL A 276 -2.22 19.43 12.01
CA VAL A 276 -0.80 19.77 12.07
C VAL A 276 -0.02 18.78 12.94
N ALA A 277 -0.61 18.35 14.06
CA ALA A 277 -0.01 17.37 14.97
C ALA A 277 0.18 16.00 14.28
N MET A 278 -0.73 15.66 13.38
CA MET A 278 -0.70 14.40 12.64
C MET A 278 -0.19 14.54 11.19
N GLY A 279 0.56 15.61 10.90
CA GLY A 279 1.33 15.76 9.66
C GLY A 279 0.62 16.39 8.45
N GLY A 280 -0.57 16.98 8.64
CA GLY A 280 -1.31 17.74 7.63
C GLY A 280 -2.63 17.10 7.26
N ASP A 281 -2.88 16.92 5.96
CA ASP A 281 -4.17 16.45 5.46
C ASP A 281 -4.45 14.99 5.85
N ILE A 282 -5.69 14.77 6.30
CA ILE A 282 -6.24 13.48 6.72
C ILE A 282 -7.53 13.29 5.95
N ARG A 283 -7.39 12.76 4.74
CA ARG A 283 -8.47 12.61 3.76
C ARG A 283 -8.78 11.14 3.51
N GLY A 284 -10.07 10.83 3.33
CA GLY A 284 -10.51 9.57 2.75
C GLY A 284 -10.23 9.56 1.24
N THR A 285 -10.58 8.46 0.59
CA THR A 285 -10.32 8.31 -0.86
C THR A 285 -11.19 9.22 -1.73
N ALA A 286 -12.40 9.56 -1.28
CA ALA A 286 -13.36 10.41 -2.00
C ALA A 286 -13.81 11.62 -1.17
N PRO A 287 -12.90 12.58 -0.89
CA PRO A 287 -13.16 13.68 0.04
C PRO A 287 -14.28 14.65 -0.41
N GLN A 288 -14.64 14.68 -1.70
CA GLN A 288 -15.76 15.50 -2.22
C GLN A 288 -17.10 14.75 -2.30
N ALA A 289 -17.13 13.46 -1.95
CA ALA A 289 -18.37 12.70 -1.85
C ALA A 289 -19.22 13.12 -0.64
N LYS A 290 -20.50 12.73 -0.69
CA LYS A 290 -21.48 12.96 0.37
C LYS A 290 -21.83 11.69 1.12
N LEU A 291 -21.98 11.80 2.45
CA LEU A 291 -22.25 10.66 3.34
C LEU A 291 -23.75 10.41 3.52
N VAL A 292 -24.13 9.14 3.37
CA VAL A 292 -25.40 8.58 3.85
C VAL A 292 -25.08 7.51 4.89
N LEU A 293 -25.33 7.75 6.17
CA LEU A 293 -25.02 6.76 7.20
C LEU A 293 -26.27 5.99 7.63
N GLN A 294 -26.13 4.67 7.80
CA GLN A 294 -27.05 3.82 8.55
C GLN A 294 -26.38 3.31 9.84
N SER A 295 -26.81 3.81 11.00
CA SER A 295 -26.31 3.39 12.31
C SER A 295 -26.98 2.08 12.74
N LEU A 296 -26.18 1.03 12.81
CA LEU A 296 -26.54 -0.35 13.14
C LEU A 296 -26.35 -0.69 14.62
N LEU A 297 -25.60 0.12 15.38
CA LEU A 297 -25.30 -0.15 16.79
C LEU A 297 -26.60 -0.20 17.62
N ASP A 298 -26.80 -1.32 18.30
CA ASP A 298 -27.90 -1.56 19.22
C ASP A 298 -27.57 -1.15 20.67
N ARG A 299 -28.51 -1.41 21.59
CA ARG A 299 -28.36 -1.09 23.01
C ARG A 299 -27.42 -2.02 23.79
N HIS A 300 -27.00 -3.13 23.18
CA HIS A 300 -26.14 -4.17 23.75
C HIS A 300 -24.71 -4.11 23.19
N ASN A 301 -24.37 -3.03 22.50
CA ASN A 301 -23.09 -2.84 21.82
C ASN A 301 -22.84 -3.86 20.70
N GLY A 302 -23.91 -4.38 20.11
CA GLY A 302 -23.89 -5.22 18.91
C GLY A 302 -24.47 -4.50 17.68
N LEU A 303 -24.53 -5.20 16.55
CA LEU A 303 -25.08 -4.69 15.29
C LEU A 303 -26.55 -5.08 15.08
N GLY A 304 -27.37 -5.08 16.13
CA GLY A 304 -28.79 -5.45 16.05
C GLY A 304 -29.69 -4.54 15.21
N GLY A 305 -29.16 -3.45 14.64
CA GLY A 305 -29.84 -2.64 13.63
C GLY A 305 -29.79 -3.21 12.21
N ILE A 306 -29.03 -4.29 11.98
CA ILE A 306 -29.05 -5.01 10.69
C ILE A 306 -30.43 -5.66 10.53
N PRO A 307 -31.18 -5.37 9.45
CA PRO A 307 -32.46 -6.01 9.21
C PRO A 307 -32.30 -7.50 8.89
N SER A 308 -33.34 -8.28 9.16
CA SER A 308 -33.34 -9.73 8.88
C SER A 308 -33.20 -10.06 7.39
N ASN A 309 -33.57 -9.14 6.51
CA ASN A 309 -33.33 -9.22 5.07
C ASN A 309 -32.45 -8.03 4.66
N LEU A 310 -31.27 -8.30 4.11
CA LEU A 310 -30.34 -7.23 3.70
C LEU A 310 -30.87 -6.38 2.53
N TYR A 311 -31.85 -6.87 1.77
CA TYR A 311 -32.54 -6.05 0.76
C TYR A 311 -33.15 -4.77 1.40
N ASP A 312 -33.64 -4.88 2.64
CA ASP A 312 -34.21 -3.75 3.40
C ASP A 312 -33.13 -2.81 3.96
N LEU A 313 -31.87 -3.26 4.02
CA LEU A 313 -30.73 -2.41 4.36
C LEU A 313 -30.38 -1.51 3.16
N PHE A 314 -30.33 -2.08 1.96
CA PHE A 314 -29.86 -1.37 0.76
C PHE A 314 -30.94 -0.49 0.11
N SER A 315 -32.22 -0.85 0.25
CA SER A 315 -33.33 -0.13 -0.41
C SER A 315 -33.45 1.34 0.02
N PRO A 316 -33.43 1.70 1.32
CA PRO A 316 -33.64 3.10 1.74
C PRO A 316 -32.60 4.09 1.23
N PRO A 317 -31.27 3.84 1.29
CA PRO A 317 -30.28 4.76 0.74
C PRO A 317 -30.29 4.78 -0.79
N TYR A 318 -30.65 3.67 -1.46
CA TYR A 318 -30.75 3.62 -2.92
C TYR A 318 -31.87 4.50 -3.48
N ARG A 319 -33.07 4.37 -2.89
CA ARG A 319 -34.28 5.12 -3.27
C ARG A 319 -34.27 6.55 -2.72
N ASP A 320 -33.53 6.79 -1.65
CA ASP A 320 -33.68 7.92 -0.73
C ASP A 320 -35.12 8.02 -0.21
N ASP A 321 -35.59 6.98 0.51
CA ASP A 321 -36.97 6.88 1.00
C ASP A 321 -37.39 8.04 1.95
N LYS A 322 -36.45 8.90 2.37
CA LYS A 322 -36.70 10.12 3.16
C LYS A 322 -36.53 11.41 2.36
N ALA A 323 -36.39 11.32 1.03
CA ALA A 323 -36.24 12.47 0.15
C ALA A 323 -37.39 13.47 0.33
N LYS A 324 -37.02 14.75 0.39
CA LYS A 324 -37.92 15.85 0.04
C LYS A 324 -37.53 16.32 -1.37
N ALA A 325 -38.45 16.98 -2.08
CA ALA A 325 -38.28 17.31 -3.50
C ALA A 325 -36.98 18.09 -3.83
N ASP A 326 -36.38 18.77 -2.84
CA ASP A 326 -35.20 19.64 -2.93
C ASP A 326 -33.94 19.11 -2.22
N ASP A 327 -33.98 17.91 -1.62
CA ASP A 327 -32.86 17.32 -0.87
C ASP A 327 -32.76 15.83 -1.25
N GLN A 328 -32.20 15.51 -2.41
CA GLN A 328 -31.98 14.13 -2.86
C GLN A 328 -30.60 13.63 -2.43
N ALA A 329 -30.56 12.43 -1.83
CA ALA A 329 -29.35 11.80 -1.31
C ALA A 329 -29.25 10.33 -1.72
N GLN A 330 -29.63 10.03 -2.96
CA GLN A 330 -29.62 8.67 -3.50
C GLN A 330 -28.20 8.13 -3.61
N ALA A 331 -27.89 7.11 -2.80
CA ALA A 331 -26.62 6.43 -2.86
C ALA A 331 -26.59 5.41 -4.01
N ARG A 332 -25.43 5.29 -4.63
CA ARG A 332 -25.13 4.25 -5.65
C ARG A 332 -23.94 3.38 -5.27
N ILE A 333 -23.37 3.64 -4.09
CA ILE A 333 -22.30 2.88 -3.49
C ILE A 333 -22.71 2.63 -2.05
N HIS A 334 -22.61 1.39 -1.59
CA HIS A 334 -22.93 0.97 -0.24
C HIS A 334 -21.77 0.14 0.31
N THR A 335 -21.20 0.54 1.44
CA THR A 335 -20.06 -0.14 2.04
C THR A 335 -20.38 -0.64 3.45
N ASN A 336 -19.87 -1.83 3.75
CA ASN A 336 -20.19 -2.60 4.95
C ASN A 336 -18.91 -3.20 5.55
N SER A 337 -18.44 -2.63 6.65
CA SER A 337 -17.23 -3.07 7.36
C SER A 337 -17.56 -4.04 8.51
N TRP A 338 -18.42 -5.01 8.22
CA TRP A 338 -18.87 -6.05 9.15
C TRP A 338 -19.18 -7.33 8.36
N GLY A 339 -19.31 -8.44 9.06
CA GLY A 339 -19.68 -9.73 8.47
C GLY A 339 -20.01 -10.77 9.54
N THR A 340 -20.63 -11.86 9.12
CA THR A 340 -20.99 -12.95 10.02
C THR A 340 -19.90 -14.00 10.13
N LYS A 341 -19.80 -14.60 11.31
CA LYS A 341 -18.95 -15.77 11.60
C LYS A 341 -19.81 -16.88 12.20
N SER A 342 -19.44 -18.13 11.95
CA SER A 342 -20.05 -19.28 12.60
C SER A 342 -19.74 -19.30 14.10
N PHE A 343 -20.53 -20.08 14.86
CA PHE A 343 -20.29 -20.26 16.29
C PHE A 343 -19.02 -21.06 16.60
N ASP A 344 -18.63 -21.98 15.71
CA ASP A 344 -17.47 -22.87 15.87
C ASP A 344 -16.23 -22.37 15.12
N GLY A 345 -16.31 -21.21 14.46
CA GLY A 345 -15.19 -20.61 13.71
C GLY A 345 -14.99 -21.21 12.31
N THR A 346 -15.83 -22.15 11.89
CA THR A 346 -15.85 -22.68 10.51
C THR A 346 -16.32 -21.64 9.49
N GLN A 347 -15.87 -21.75 8.24
CA GLN A 347 -16.36 -20.90 7.16
C GLN A 347 -17.86 -21.09 6.94
N LEU A 348 -18.61 -19.99 6.88
CA LEU A 348 -20.02 -20.02 6.50
C LEU A 348 -20.15 -20.23 4.98
N PRO A 349 -21.09 -21.06 4.51
CA PRO A 349 -21.45 -21.13 3.10
C PRO A 349 -22.22 -19.87 2.66
N TYR A 350 -22.40 -19.74 1.35
CA TYR A 350 -23.42 -18.84 0.78
C TYR A 350 -24.77 -19.07 1.47
N ASN A 351 -25.43 -17.98 1.89
CA ASN A 351 -26.69 -18.06 2.63
C ASN A 351 -27.68 -16.94 2.21
N GLN A 352 -28.77 -16.78 2.96
CA GLN A 352 -29.79 -15.78 2.70
C GLN A 352 -29.29 -14.33 2.69
N SER A 353 -28.26 -14.00 3.47
CA SER A 353 -27.60 -12.68 3.39
C SER A 353 -26.90 -12.51 2.05
N SER A 354 -26.14 -13.52 1.61
CA SER A 354 -25.48 -13.54 0.30
C SER A 354 -26.49 -13.42 -0.85
N GLU A 355 -27.60 -14.17 -0.75
CA GLU A 355 -28.70 -14.16 -1.71
C GLU A 355 -29.35 -12.79 -1.82
N ALA A 356 -29.63 -12.14 -0.68
CA ALA A 356 -30.21 -10.79 -0.66
C ALA A 356 -29.27 -9.73 -1.28
N ILE A 357 -27.95 -9.85 -1.06
CA ILE A 357 -26.95 -8.99 -1.69
C ILE A 357 -26.95 -9.20 -3.21
N ASP A 358 -26.87 -10.45 -3.66
CA ASP A 358 -26.85 -10.77 -5.09
C ASP A 358 -28.13 -10.34 -5.79
N GLN A 359 -29.29 -10.61 -5.18
CA GLN A 359 -30.60 -10.19 -5.67
C GLN A 359 -30.69 -8.66 -5.77
N PHE A 360 -30.20 -7.92 -4.77
CA PHE A 360 -30.26 -6.45 -4.80
C PHE A 360 -29.44 -5.88 -5.96
N VAL A 361 -28.20 -6.35 -6.17
CA VAL A 361 -27.38 -5.87 -7.30
C VAL A 361 -27.94 -6.35 -8.64
N TRP A 362 -28.55 -7.55 -8.69
CA TRP A 362 -29.23 -8.06 -9.88
C TRP A 362 -30.41 -7.17 -10.29
N ASP A 363 -31.24 -6.75 -9.33
CA ASP A 363 -32.36 -5.85 -9.55
C ASP A 363 -31.91 -4.41 -9.86
N HIS A 364 -30.83 -3.96 -9.21
CA HIS A 364 -30.29 -2.60 -9.26
C HIS A 364 -28.85 -2.62 -9.76
N LYS A 365 -28.68 -2.84 -11.06
CA LYS A 365 -27.36 -3.04 -11.70
C LYS A 365 -26.41 -1.85 -11.55
N ASP A 366 -26.90 -0.69 -11.15
CA ASP A 366 -26.13 0.54 -10.88
C ASP A 366 -25.76 0.73 -9.39
N MET A 367 -26.06 -0.24 -8.52
CA MET A 367 -25.65 -0.23 -7.10
C MET A 367 -24.37 -1.03 -6.86
N VAL A 368 -23.30 -0.35 -6.46
CA VAL A 368 -22.06 -0.98 -6.02
C VAL A 368 -22.17 -1.34 -4.53
N ILE A 369 -22.05 -2.61 -4.17
CA ILE A 369 -22.04 -3.05 -2.76
C ILE A 369 -20.65 -3.60 -2.41
N LEU A 370 -20.07 -3.12 -1.31
CA LEU A 370 -18.78 -3.58 -0.79
C LEU A 370 -18.94 -4.22 0.58
N PHE A 371 -18.17 -5.28 0.83
CA PHE A 371 -18.08 -5.97 2.12
C PHE A 371 -16.63 -6.26 2.50
N ALA A 372 -16.31 -6.11 3.78
CA ALA A 372 -15.02 -6.56 4.31
C ALA A 372 -14.89 -8.08 4.20
N ALA A 373 -13.70 -8.57 3.86
CA ALA A 373 -13.41 -10.01 3.79
C ALA A 373 -13.49 -10.70 5.17
N GLY A 374 -13.27 -9.94 6.24
CA GLY A 374 -13.24 -10.40 7.62
C GLY A 374 -11.82 -10.46 8.19
N ASN A 375 -11.71 -10.52 9.52
CA ASN A 375 -10.43 -10.52 10.26
C ASN A 375 -10.09 -11.88 10.90
N SER A 376 -10.51 -12.98 10.24
CA SER A 376 -10.41 -14.35 10.73
C SER A 376 -9.12 -15.06 10.28
N GLY A 377 -8.16 -14.34 9.70
CA GLY A 377 -6.83 -14.86 9.38
C GLY A 377 -6.20 -15.55 10.58
N VAL A 378 -5.93 -16.84 10.44
CA VAL A 378 -5.30 -17.68 11.46
C VAL A 378 -4.29 -18.63 10.81
N ASP A 379 -3.22 -18.90 11.55
CA ASP A 379 -2.23 -19.95 11.27
C ASP A 379 -2.50 -21.09 12.28
N ALA A 380 -3.48 -21.94 11.99
CA ALA A 380 -3.97 -22.95 12.92
C ALA A 380 -3.03 -24.16 13.01
N ASP A 381 -2.39 -24.52 11.90
CA ASP A 381 -1.37 -25.57 11.85
C ASP A 381 0.02 -25.11 12.33
N ARG A 382 0.19 -23.80 12.57
CA ARG A 382 1.40 -23.17 13.11
C ARG A 382 2.59 -23.43 12.20
N ASN A 383 2.42 -23.16 10.91
CA ASN A 383 3.47 -23.27 9.91
C ASN A 383 4.02 -21.90 9.46
N GLY A 384 3.50 -20.79 9.99
CA GLY A 384 3.90 -19.42 9.61
C GLY A 384 3.14 -18.88 8.38
N VAL A 385 2.08 -19.53 7.94
CA VAL A 385 1.24 -19.18 6.80
C VAL A 385 -0.22 -19.10 7.25
N ILE A 386 -0.97 -18.15 6.69
CA ILE A 386 -2.40 -18.03 7.00
C ILE A 386 -3.19 -19.10 6.25
N ASP A 387 -4.02 -19.83 6.98
CA ASP A 387 -4.88 -20.88 6.44
C ASP A 387 -5.96 -20.33 5.50
N PRO A 388 -6.39 -21.11 4.48
CA PRO A 388 -7.47 -20.72 3.59
C PRO A 388 -8.85 -20.86 4.25
N ARG A 389 -9.91 -20.47 3.51
CA ARG A 389 -11.34 -20.68 3.81
C ARG A 389 -11.85 -19.96 5.06
N GLN A 390 -11.80 -18.63 5.03
CA GLN A 390 -12.16 -17.76 6.15
C GLN A 390 -13.15 -16.64 5.77
N ILE A 391 -13.57 -16.58 4.50
CA ILE A 391 -14.54 -15.58 4.01
C ILE A 391 -15.93 -15.85 4.60
N GLY A 392 -16.53 -14.85 5.24
CA GLY A 392 -17.90 -14.91 5.77
C GLY A 392 -18.98 -14.88 4.67
N ALA A 393 -20.24 -15.11 5.05
CA ALA A 393 -21.33 -15.29 4.08
C ALA A 393 -21.60 -14.04 3.23
N GLU A 394 -21.57 -12.84 3.81
CA GLU A 394 -21.80 -11.60 3.07
C GLU A 394 -20.68 -11.31 2.06
N GLY A 395 -19.43 -11.52 2.47
CA GLY A 395 -18.26 -11.44 1.59
C GLY A 395 -18.22 -12.58 0.54
N ALA A 396 -18.98 -13.65 0.75
CA ALA A 396 -19.14 -14.71 -0.24
C ALA A 396 -20.22 -14.40 -1.29
N ALA A 397 -20.95 -13.28 -1.23
CA ALA A 397 -21.86 -12.90 -2.30
C ALA A 397 -21.10 -12.68 -3.63
N LYS A 398 -21.69 -13.08 -4.77
CA LYS A 398 -21.06 -13.02 -6.09
C LYS A 398 -20.94 -11.58 -6.59
N ASN A 399 -21.97 -10.78 -6.33
CA ASN A 399 -22.16 -9.46 -6.95
C ASN A 399 -21.63 -8.31 -6.11
N CYS A 400 -21.16 -8.56 -4.89
CA CYS A 400 -20.44 -7.55 -4.10
C CYS A 400 -18.95 -7.51 -4.46
N ILE A 401 -18.30 -6.43 -4.04
CA ILE A 401 -16.85 -6.29 -4.03
C ILE A 401 -16.38 -6.60 -2.61
N THR A 402 -15.67 -7.71 -2.46
CA THR A 402 -15.13 -8.16 -1.18
C THR A 402 -13.68 -7.70 -1.05
N VAL A 403 -13.37 -7.01 0.05
CA VAL A 403 -12.08 -6.32 0.21
C VAL A 403 -11.29 -6.93 1.36
N GLY A 404 -10.11 -7.46 1.05
CA GLY A 404 -9.11 -7.87 2.04
C GLY A 404 -8.15 -6.75 2.41
N ALA A 405 -7.24 -7.01 3.34
CA ALA A 405 -6.27 -6.04 3.84
C ALA A 405 -4.84 -6.40 3.43
N SER A 406 -4.16 -5.46 2.75
CA SER A 406 -2.70 -5.41 2.69
C SER A 406 -2.18 -4.54 3.84
N GLU A 407 -0.87 -4.53 4.04
CA GLU A 407 -0.28 -3.57 4.96
C GLU A 407 -0.29 -2.15 4.40
N ASN A 408 -0.23 -1.18 5.31
CA ASN A 408 0.08 0.22 5.02
C ASN A 408 1.60 0.48 5.13
N GLU A 409 2.04 1.70 4.82
CA GLU A 409 3.46 2.11 4.93
C GLU A 409 3.66 3.09 6.09
N ARG A 410 3.83 2.53 7.28
CA ARG A 410 4.05 3.20 8.56
C ARG A 410 5.05 2.44 9.46
N PRO A 411 6.31 2.27 9.03
CA PRO A 411 7.33 1.60 9.85
C PRO A 411 7.57 2.32 11.19
N GLU A 412 7.16 3.58 11.33
CA GLU A 412 7.18 4.34 12.57
C GLU A 412 6.15 3.89 13.62
N VAL A 413 5.20 3.02 13.25
CA VAL A 413 4.24 2.39 14.17
C VAL A 413 4.78 0.98 14.49
N PRO A 414 5.52 0.79 15.60
CA PRO A 414 6.32 -0.42 15.85
C PRO A 414 5.48 -1.56 16.43
N ILE A 415 4.33 -1.84 15.84
CA ILE A 415 3.35 -2.82 16.31
C ILE A 415 3.52 -4.10 15.52
N ARG A 416 3.74 -5.21 16.22
CA ARG A 416 3.93 -6.54 15.63
C ARG A 416 2.66 -7.36 15.68
N TYR A 417 2.48 -8.30 14.74
CA TYR A 417 1.35 -9.25 14.77
C TYR A 417 1.32 -10.08 16.06
N GLY A 418 2.50 -10.46 16.57
CA GLY A 418 2.66 -11.01 17.91
C GLY A 418 2.03 -12.39 18.12
N SER A 419 1.66 -12.67 19.38
CA SER A 419 1.35 -14.03 19.86
C SER A 419 0.11 -14.68 19.25
N ARG A 420 -0.78 -13.91 18.59
CA ARG A 420 -1.92 -14.46 17.84
C ARG A 420 -1.47 -15.30 16.63
N TRP A 421 -0.31 -14.99 16.05
CA TRP A 421 0.33 -15.78 14.99
C TRP A 421 1.71 -16.23 15.48
N PRO A 422 1.79 -17.34 16.25
CA PRO A 422 2.94 -17.67 17.09
C PRO A 422 4.14 -18.25 16.34
N ARG A 423 4.09 -18.34 15.00
CA ARG A 423 5.20 -18.79 14.17
C ARG A 423 5.69 -17.72 13.20
N GLY A 424 7.01 -17.71 13.03
CA GLY A 424 7.67 -16.88 12.03
C GLY A 424 7.30 -17.35 10.61
N PRO A 425 7.33 -16.43 9.62
CA PRO A 425 7.82 -15.06 9.75
C PRO A 425 6.84 -14.07 10.42
N ILE A 426 5.56 -14.42 10.57
CA ILE A 426 4.49 -13.51 11.00
C ILE A 426 4.67 -12.98 12.43
N THR A 427 5.01 -13.82 13.42
CA THR A 427 5.01 -13.43 14.86
C THR A 427 5.81 -12.17 15.14
N GLY A 428 6.99 -12.10 14.55
CA GLY A 428 7.95 -11.03 14.77
C GLY A 428 7.75 -9.87 13.80
N ASP A 429 6.87 -9.98 12.82
CA ASP A 429 6.76 -8.98 11.77
C ASP A 429 5.99 -7.75 12.23
N LEU A 430 6.36 -6.58 11.70
CA LEU A 430 5.59 -5.36 11.90
C LEU A 430 4.31 -5.43 11.09
N MET A 431 3.26 -4.75 11.55
CA MET A 431 1.96 -4.79 10.88
C MET A 431 1.84 -3.79 9.73
N ALA A 432 2.76 -2.85 9.59
CA ALA A 432 2.59 -1.70 8.71
C ALA A 432 3.92 -1.20 8.13
N ASP A 433 4.86 -2.06 7.77
CA ASP A 433 6.14 -1.65 7.19
C ASP A 433 6.31 -2.07 5.72
N ARG A 434 5.41 -2.92 5.20
CA ARG A 434 5.54 -3.51 3.86
C ARG A 434 4.23 -3.48 3.07
N PRO A 435 3.96 -2.42 2.29
CA PRO A 435 2.72 -2.31 1.49
C PRO A 435 2.47 -3.43 0.47
N GLN A 436 3.51 -4.18 0.13
CA GLN A 436 3.44 -5.34 -0.76
C GLN A 436 3.02 -6.62 -0.03
N GLY A 437 2.95 -6.61 1.30
CA GLY A 437 2.53 -7.75 2.09
C GLY A 437 1.04 -7.76 2.43
N MET A 438 0.56 -8.96 2.70
CA MET A 438 -0.80 -9.17 3.17
C MET A 438 -0.87 -8.99 4.69
N ALA A 439 -1.95 -8.37 5.16
CA ALA A 439 -2.18 -8.32 6.60
C ALA A 439 -2.49 -9.73 7.14
N ALA A 440 -1.82 -10.16 8.20
CA ALA A 440 -1.97 -11.53 8.73
C ALA A 440 -3.40 -11.86 9.18
N PHE A 441 -4.15 -10.87 9.66
CA PHE A 441 -5.55 -11.04 10.04
C PHE A 441 -6.51 -11.10 8.86
N SER A 442 -6.11 -10.68 7.66
CA SER A 442 -7.00 -10.63 6.51
C SER A 442 -7.47 -12.04 6.17
N SER A 443 -8.80 -12.25 6.16
CA SER A 443 -9.39 -13.55 5.83
C SER A 443 -9.03 -13.97 4.41
N ARG A 444 -8.73 -15.25 4.25
CA ARG A 444 -8.37 -15.86 2.96
C ARG A 444 -9.53 -16.66 2.39
N GLY A 445 -9.67 -16.64 1.07
CA GLY A 445 -10.53 -17.55 0.34
C GLY A 445 -9.98 -18.98 0.28
N PRO A 446 -10.53 -19.82 -0.61
CA PRO A 446 -11.71 -19.51 -1.42
C PRO A 446 -12.97 -19.39 -0.55
N THR A 447 -14.11 -19.03 -1.14
CA THR A 447 -15.41 -19.26 -0.49
C THR A 447 -15.63 -20.75 -0.22
N LYS A 448 -16.68 -21.09 0.54
CA LYS A 448 -17.04 -22.49 0.78
C LYS A 448 -17.35 -23.24 -0.53
N GLU A 449 -17.94 -22.54 -1.50
CA GLU A 449 -18.25 -23.03 -2.85
C GLU A 449 -17.02 -23.04 -3.78
N GLY A 450 -15.87 -22.51 -3.32
CA GLY A 450 -14.62 -22.56 -4.07
C GLY A 450 -14.38 -21.39 -5.02
N ARG A 451 -15.08 -20.27 -4.84
CA ARG A 451 -14.86 -19.02 -5.59
C ARG A 451 -13.69 -18.22 -5.04
N ILE A 452 -13.03 -17.44 -5.88
CA ILE A 452 -11.93 -16.56 -5.52
C ILE A 452 -12.50 -15.38 -4.71
N LYS A 453 -12.07 -15.27 -3.45
CA LYS A 453 -12.35 -14.15 -2.55
C LYS A 453 -11.14 -13.92 -1.63
N PRO A 454 -10.83 -12.68 -1.19
CA PRO A 454 -11.48 -11.42 -1.59
C PRO A 454 -11.33 -11.15 -3.09
N ASP A 455 -12.09 -10.20 -3.63
CA ASP A 455 -11.90 -9.79 -5.03
C ASP A 455 -10.59 -8.98 -5.16
N ILE A 456 -10.32 -8.10 -4.21
CA ILE A 456 -9.18 -7.19 -4.21
C ILE A 456 -8.77 -6.88 -2.76
N VAL A 457 -7.59 -6.28 -2.59
CA VAL A 457 -7.11 -5.79 -1.30
C VAL A 457 -6.77 -4.30 -1.33
N ALA A 458 -6.77 -3.69 -0.15
CA ALA A 458 -6.30 -2.32 0.07
C ALA A 458 -5.58 -2.23 1.43
N PRO A 459 -4.80 -1.17 1.69
CA PRO A 459 -4.16 -0.99 3.00
C PRO A 459 -5.17 -1.02 4.14
N GLY A 460 -4.92 -1.88 5.13
CA GLY A 460 -5.83 -2.09 6.25
C GLY A 460 -5.14 -2.11 7.61
N THR A 461 -3.86 -1.76 7.70
CA THR A 461 -3.10 -1.74 8.96
C THR A 461 -2.69 -0.32 9.32
N ALA A 462 -2.75 0.04 10.61
CA ALA A 462 -2.42 1.37 11.11
C ALA A 462 -3.04 2.50 10.26
N ILE A 463 -4.35 2.40 9.98
CA ILE A 463 -5.08 3.42 9.21
C ILE A 463 -5.52 4.52 10.17
N LEU A 464 -5.05 5.75 9.91
CA LEU A 464 -5.44 6.93 10.67
C LEU A 464 -6.75 7.47 10.10
N SER A 465 -7.78 7.68 10.90
CA SER A 465 -9.04 8.24 10.39
C SER A 465 -9.81 8.93 11.50
N ALA A 466 -10.99 9.48 11.17
CA ALA A 466 -11.78 10.30 12.07
C ALA A 466 -12.16 9.53 13.35
N LEU A 467 -11.87 10.14 14.50
CA LEU A 467 -12.30 9.65 15.80
C LEU A 467 -13.67 10.25 16.14
N SER A 468 -14.62 9.39 16.50
CA SER A 468 -15.89 9.86 17.05
C SER A 468 -15.69 10.59 18.36
N ARG A 469 -16.29 11.79 18.49
CA ARG A 469 -16.30 12.57 19.74
C ARG A 469 -17.24 11.97 20.81
N LYS A 470 -17.79 10.78 20.58
CA LYS A 470 -18.55 9.99 21.56
C LYS A 470 -17.78 8.83 22.15
N VAL A 471 -16.59 8.52 21.62
CA VAL A 471 -15.68 7.54 22.22
C VAL A 471 -15.15 8.13 23.52
N ILE A 472 -15.25 7.36 24.61
CA ILE A 472 -14.78 7.79 25.94
C ILE A 472 -13.26 7.64 26.06
N LYS A 473 -12.73 6.54 25.51
CA LYS A 473 -11.31 6.24 25.49
C LYS A 473 -11.00 5.50 24.19
N ALA A 474 -10.20 6.11 23.34
CA ALA A 474 -9.66 5.47 22.15
C ALA A 474 -8.55 4.49 22.56
N GLU A 475 -8.51 3.33 21.90
CA GLU A 475 -7.39 2.40 22.04
C GLU A 475 -6.19 2.87 21.22
N GLU A 476 -4.99 2.43 21.58
CA GLU A 476 -3.74 2.80 20.87
C GLU A 476 -3.03 1.57 20.31
N ASP A 477 -3.74 0.44 20.25
CA ASP A 477 -3.23 -0.88 19.84
C ASP A 477 -2.74 -0.94 18.39
N PHE A 478 -3.05 0.10 17.59
CA PHE A 478 -2.68 0.22 16.18
C PHE A 478 -1.94 1.52 15.83
N GLY A 479 -1.58 2.31 16.84
CA GLY A 479 -0.85 3.56 16.71
C GLY A 479 -1.35 4.64 17.67
N HIS A 480 -0.46 5.58 18.01
CA HIS A 480 -0.79 6.74 18.85
C HIS A 480 -1.13 7.95 17.98
N SER A 481 -2.17 8.71 18.35
CA SER A 481 -2.50 9.98 17.71
C SER A 481 -2.42 11.13 18.71
N ASP A 482 -1.60 12.13 18.40
CA ASP A 482 -1.44 13.36 19.18
C ASP A 482 -2.61 14.35 19.03
N ASP A 483 -3.59 14.02 18.19
CA ASP A 483 -4.78 14.84 17.95
C ASP A 483 -6.04 14.00 18.21
N PRO A 484 -6.85 14.37 19.21
CA PRO A 484 -8.03 13.59 19.64
C PRO A 484 -9.19 13.61 18.62
N ALA A 485 -9.04 14.28 17.48
CA ALA A 485 -9.93 14.15 16.34
C ALA A 485 -9.62 12.91 15.48
N TRP A 486 -8.51 12.21 15.71
CA TRP A 486 -8.06 11.13 14.84
C TRP A 486 -7.66 9.88 15.62
N TRP A 487 -7.78 8.72 14.97
CA TRP A 487 -7.61 7.43 15.60
C TRP A 487 -7.02 6.41 14.63
N PHE A 488 -6.10 5.58 15.12
CA PHE A 488 -5.54 4.47 14.37
C PHE A 488 -6.34 3.19 14.61
N LEU A 489 -6.74 2.53 13.53
CA LEU A 489 -7.33 1.19 13.56
C LEU A 489 -6.69 0.29 12.52
N ALA A 490 -6.85 -1.03 12.70
CA ALA A 490 -6.47 -2.04 11.73
C ALA A 490 -7.61 -3.04 11.49
N GLY A 491 -7.79 -3.44 10.24
CA GLY A 491 -8.79 -4.41 9.83
C GLY A 491 -9.10 -4.34 8.34
N THR A 492 -9.71 -5.40 7.82
CA THR A 492 -10.43 -5.36 6.53
C THR A 492 -11.55 -4.31 6.56
N SER A 493 -12.05 -3.98 7.75
CA SER A 493 -12.93 -2.84 8.03
C SER A 493 -12.38 -1.48 7.63
N MET A 494 -11.06 -1.29 7.60
CA MET A 494 -10.41 -0.04 7.20
C MET A 494 -10.00 -0.06 5.72
N ALA A 495 -9.69 -1.25 5.17
CA ALA A 495 -9.42 -1.43 3.75
C ALA A 495 -10.66 -1.20 2.88
N THR A 496 -11.80 -1.77 3.28
CA THR A 496 -13.10 -1.68 2.55
C THR A 496 -13.57 -0.24 2.27
N PRO A 497 -13.60 0.68 3.25
CA PRO A 497 -14.04 2.05 3.00
C PRO A 497 -13.11 2.83 2.08
N LEU A 498 -11.80 2.55 2.09
CA LEU A 498 -10.88 3.16 1.13
C LEU A 498 -11.24 2.78 -0.31
N VAL A 499 -11.58 1.51 -0.54
CA VAL A 499 -12.06 1.02 -1.85
C VAL A 499 -13.44 1.59 -2.19
N ALA A 500 -14.32 1.78 -1.20
CA ALA A 500 -15.63 2.39 -1.43
C ALA A 500 -15.51 3.85 -1.89
N GLY A 501 -14.58 4.63 -1.32
CA GLY A 501 -14.24 5.94 -1.85
C GLY A 501 -13.62 5.86 -3.26
N GLY A 502 -12.78 4.86 -3.53
CA GLY A 502 -12.28 4.57 -4.88
C GLY A 502 -13.39 4.31 -5.90
N ALA A 503 -14.43 3.56 -5.52
CA ALA A 503 -15.62 3.35 -6.35
C ALA A 503 -16.36 4.67 -6.65
N ALA A 504 -16.38 5.61 -5.71
CA ALA A 504 -16.96 6.95 -5.94
C ALA A 504 -16.13 7.75 -6.94
N VAL A 505 -14.80 7.73 -6.81
CA VAL A 505 -13.87 8.35 -7.77
C VAL A 505 -14.07 7.79 -9.18
N LEU A 506 -14.16 6.46 -9.33
CA LEU A 506 -14.40 5.82 -10.62
C LEU A 506 -15.78 6.17 -11.20
N ARG A 507 -16.82 6.15 -10.37
CA ARG A 507 -18.18 6.49 -10.80
C ARG A 507 -18.29 7.95 -11.25
N GLU A 508 -17.67 8.87 -10.52
CA GLU A 508 -17.56 10.27 -10.93
C GLU A 508 -16.85 10.39 -12.28
N SER A 509 -15.70 9.73 -12.44
CA SER A 509 -14.92 9.77 -13.68
C SER A 509 -15.72 9.29 -14.88
N LEU A 510 -16.40 8.15 -14.75
CA LEU A 510 -17.27 7.61 -15.80
C LEU A 510 -18.41 8.56 -16.17
N MET A 511 -19.09 9.15 -15.19
CA MET A 511 -20.21 10.07 -15.42
C MET A 511 -19.78 11.38 -16.08
N LYS A 512 -18.69 11.99 -15.60
CA LYS A 512 -18.11 13.20 -16.22
C LYS A 512 -17.65 12.95 -17.65
N ASN A 513 -17.39 11.69 -18.02
CA ASN A 513 -16.94 11.29 -19.33
C ASN A 513 -18.00 10.51 -20.14
N GLY A 514 -19.29 10.73 -19.86
CA GLY A 514 -20.39 10.31 -20.74
C GLY A 514 -21.05 8.97 -20.39
N THR A 515 -20.55 8.23 -19.41
CA THR A 515 -21.20 7.00 -18.91
C THR A 515 -22.08 7.35 -17.71
N GLN A 516 -23.33 7.75 -17.96
CA GLN A 516 -24.21 8.37 -16.94
C GLN A 516 -24.71 7.40 -15.86
N GLN A 517 -24.82 6.10 -16.17
CA GLN A 517 -25.32 5.06 -15.25
C GLN A 517 -24.39 3.84 -15.28
N PRO A 518 -23.13 3.98 -14.84
CA PRO A 518 -22.19 2.88 -14.89
C PRO A 518 -22.68 1.75 -13.98
N THR A 519 -22.62 0.51 -14.48
CA THR A 519 -23.03 -0.66 -13.70
C THR A 519 -22.04 -1.00 -12.60
N ALA A 520 -22.51 -1.71 -11.58
CA ALA A 520 -21.68 -2.29 -10.53
C ALA A 520 -20.64 -3.26 -11.10
N ALA A 521 -21.00 -4.02 -12.13
CA ALA A 521 -20.09 -4.88 -12.87
C ALA A 521 -18.93 -4.09 -13.50
N LEU A 522 -19.22 -2.94 -14.14
CA LEU A 522 -18.18 -2.07 -14.70
C LEU A 522 -17.26 -1.49 -13.63
N ILE A 523 -17.80 -0.97 -12.52
CA ILE A 523 -16.98 -0.44 -11.42
C ILE A 523 -16.09 -1.54 -10.82
N LYS A 524 -16.63 -2.74 -10.60
CA LYS A 524 -15.88 -3.91 -10.12
C LYS A 524 -14.79 -4.31 -11.13
N ALA A 525 -15.10 -4.35 -12.42
CA ALA A 525 -14.14 -4.66 -13.48
C ALA A 525 -13.00 -3.64 -13.55
N LEU A 526 -13.28 -2.34 -13.41
CA LEU A 526 -12.26 -1.29 -13.42
C LEU A 526 -11.31 -1.41 -12.23
N LEU A 527 -11.84 -1.63 -11.02
CA LEU A 527 -11.02 -1.83 -9.80
C LEU A 527 -10.12 -3.06 -9.92
N ILE A 528 -10.66 -4.17 -10.43
CA ILE A 528 -9.92 -5.44 -10.61
C ILE A 528 -8.88 -5.31 -11.73
N ASN A 529 -9.25 -4.67 -12.85
CA ASN A 529 -8.34 -4.49 -13.96
C ASN A 529 -7.21 -3.51 -13.64
N GLY A 530 -7.47 -2.47 -12.84
CA GLY A 530 -6.44 -1.55 -12.37
C GLY A 530 -5.60 -2.08 -11.21
N ALA A 531 -5.99 -3.20 -10.58
CA ALA A 531 -5.27 -3.76 -9.44
C ALA A 531 -3.86 -4.21 -9.81
N VAL A 532 -2.93 -3.98 -8.88
CA VAL A 532 -1.51 -4.34 -9.01
C VAL A 532 -1.20 -5.59 -8.20
N GLU A 533 -0.34 -6.44 -8.75
CA GLU A 533 0.16 -7.63 -8.07
C GLU A 533 0.86 -7.27 -6.75
N LEU A 534 0.61 -8.06 -5.70
CA LEU A 534 1.41 -7.99 -4.47
C LEU A 534 2.50 -9.05 -4.55
N THR A 535 3.76 -8.64 -4.39
CA THR A 535 4.86 -9.61 -4.31
C THR A 535 4.85 -10.40 -3.00
N GLY A 536 4.13 -9.93 -1.98
CA GLY A 536 4.25 -10.41 -0.60
C GLY A 536 5.51 -9.90 0.07
N GLN A 537 5.68 -10.27 1.34
CA GLN A 537 6.84 -9.94 2.17
C GLN A 537 7.61 -11.16 2.66
N TYR A 538 7.08 -12.37 2.48
CA TYR A 538 7.70 -13.62 2.89
C TYR A 538 8.15 -14.50 1.70
N VAL A 539 8.94 -15.54 2.02
CA VAL A 539 9.34 -16.60 1.08
C VAL A 539 8.97 -17.95 1.72
N PRO A 540 8.01 -18.71 1.16
CA PRO A 540 7.17 -18.37 -0.01
C PRO A 540 6.24 -17.17 0.28
N SER A 541 5.85 -16.46 -0.78
CA SER A 541 4.97 -15.29 -0.68
C SER A 541 3.61 -15.67 -0.12
N GLU A 542 3.14 -14.90 0.86
CA GLU A 542 1.82 -15.03 1.48
C GLU A 542 0.69 -14.43 0.64
N ALA A 543 1.03 -13.62 -0.36
CA ALA A 543 0.11 -13.14 -1.38
C ALA A 543 -0.01 -14.18 -2.51
N GLY A 544 1.13 -14.62 -3.06
CA GLY A 544 1.18 -15.47 -4.25
C GLY A 544 0.77 -14.72 -5.55
N PRO A 545 0.93 -15.35 -6.74
CA PRO A 545 0.56 -14.74 -8.01
C PRO A 545 -0.96 -14.59 -8.13
N SER A 546 -1.44 -13.47 -8.64
CA SER A 546 -2.85 -13.21 -8.89
C SER A 546 -3.33 -13.85 -10.20
N PRO A 547 -4.62 -14.26 -10.31
CA PRO A 547 -5.61 -14.24 -9.25
C PRO A 547 -5.41 -15.39 -8.25
N ASN A 548 -5.64 -15.13 -6.95
CA ASN A 548 -5.51 -16.12 -5.88
C ASN A 548 -6.46 -15.87 -4.71
N ASN A 549 -6.45 -16.77 -3.73
CA ASN A 549 -7.32 -16.73 -2.55
C ASN A 549 -6.81 -15.84 -1.40
N SER A 550 -5.68 -15.18 -1.54
CA SER A 550 -5.11 -14.25 -0.56
C SER A 550 -5.38 -12.81 -0.94
N SER A 551 -4.82 -12.35 -2.06
CA SER A 551 -4.95 -10.98 -2.57
C SER A 551 -6.09 -10.79 -3.58
N GLY A 552 -6.78 -11.87 -3.96
CA GLY A 552 -7.77 -11.81 -5.03
C GLY A 552 -7.07 -11.54 -6.36
N PHE A 553 -7.47 -10.45 -7.02
CA PHE A 553 -6.87 -9.94 -8.25
C PHE A 553 -5.79 -8.87 -8.00
N GLY A 554 -5.40 -8.64 -6.73
CA GLY A 554 -4.33 -7.72 -6.34
C GLY A 554 -4.79 -6.54 -5.50
N ARG A 555 -3.87 -5.59 -5.27
CA ARG A 555 -4.12 -4.35 -4.52
C ARG A 555 -4.70 -3.31 -5.43
N VAL A 556 -5.75 -2.62 -4.98
CA VAL A 556 -6.35 -1.51 -5.73
C VAL A 556 -5.32 -0.44 -6.07
N ASN A 557 -5.35 0.03 -7.33
CA ASN A 557 -4.65 1.21 -7.79
C ASN A 557 -5.58 2.04 -8.68
N LEU A 558 -6.02 3.19 -8.19
CA LEU A 558 -7.05 4.01 -8.81
C LEU A 558 -6.56 4.78 -10.04
N SER A 559 -5.30 5.22 -10.08
CA SER A 559 -4.73 5.85 -11.27
C SER A 559 -4.67 4.87 -12.45
N LYS A 560 -4.48 3.57 -12.17
CA LYS A 560 -4.58 2.50 -13.17
C LYS A 560 -6.02 2.07 -13.46
N SER A 561 -6.93 2.25 -12.52
CA SER A 561 -8.35 1.88 -12.66
C SER A 561 -9.18 2.92 -13.42
N VAL A 562 -8.79 4.21 -13.40
CA VAL A 562 -9.47 5.25 -14.18
C VAL A 562 -9.13 5.11 -15.66
N ILE A 563 -10.14 4.78 -16.47
CA ILE A 563 -10.05 4.71 -17.93
C ILE A 563 -10.97 5.77 -18.50
N LEU A 564 -10.41 6.70 -19.27
CA LEU A 564 -11.15 7.74 -19.97
C LEU A 564 -11.46 7.29 -21.41
N PRO A 565 -12.58 7.77 -21.99
CA PRO A 565 -12.86 7.56 -23.42
C PRO A 565 -11.71 8.06 -24.30
N ASN A 566 -11.43 7.35 -25.39
CA ASN A 566 -10.41 7.66 -26.40
C ASN A 566 -8.95 7.52 -25.92
N GLN A 567 -8.70 6.82 -24.82
CA GLN A 567 -7.34 6.39 -24.48
C GLN A 567 -6.89 5.27 -25.43
N ASN A 568 -5.64 5.36 -25.90
CA ASN A 568 -5.08 4.37 -26.82
C ASN A 568 -4.64 3.08 -26.11
N ASP A 569 -4.48 3.15 -24.79
CA ASP A 569 -3.85 2.13 -23.95
C ASP A 569 -4.86 1.42 -23.02
N GLY A 570 -6.16 1.67 -23.20
CA GLY A 570 -7.20 1.03 -22.40
C GLY A 570 -8.61 1.41 -22.84
N GLY A 571 -9.57 0.61 -22.41
CA GLY A 571 -10.98 0.83 -22.73
C GLY A 571 -11.89 -0.08 -21.94
N PHE A 572 -13.18 0.12 -22.11
CA PHE A 572 -14.20 -0.71 -21.50
C PHE A 572 -15.46 -0.79 -22.38
N VAL A 573 -16.24 -1.86 -22.19
CA VAL A 573 -17.53 -2.07 -22.83
C VAL A 573 -18.52 -2.62 -21.80
N GLU A 574 -19.69 -2.00 -21.70
CA GLU A 574 -20.86 -2.61 -21.08
C GLU A 574 -21.62 -3.41 -22.14
N GLY A 575 -21.56 -4.73 -21.99
CA GLY A 575 -22.16 -5.69 -22.90
C GLY A 575 -23.68 -5.74 -22.76
N GLY A 576 -24.39 -5.66 -23.90
CA GLY A 576 -25.78 -6.08 -23.97
C GLY A 576 -25.91 -7.57 -23.58
N PRO A 577 -27.09 -8.00 -23.13
CA PRO A 577 -27.22 -9.29 -22.48
C PRO A 577 -27.07 -10.44 -23.49
N LEU A 578 -26.27 -11.45 -23.12
CA LEU A 578 -26.07 -12.65 -23.94
C LEU A 578 -27.06 -13.75 -23.56
N ALA A 579 -27.67 -14.38 -24.55
CA ALA A 579 -28.37 -15.65 -24.38
C ALA A 579 -27.39 -16.82 -24.51
N GLN A 580 -27.78 -18.00 -24.03
CA GLN A 580 -26.95 -19.19 -24.10
C GLN A 580 -26.43 -19.47 -25.52
N GLY A 581 -25.14 -19.77 -25.63
CA GLY A 581 -24.43 -20.03 -26.88
C GLY A 581 -24.06 -18.78 -27.68
N GLN A 582 -24.52 -17.59 -27.30
CA GLN A 582 -24.13 -16.35 -27.98
C GLN A 582 -22.73 -15.91 -27.57
N SER A 583 -22.05 -15.22 -28.49
CA SER A 583 -20.78 -14.56 -28.23
C SER A 583 -20.80 -13.13 -28.73
N ARG A 584 -19.97 -12.30 -28.11
CA ARG A 584 -19.61 -10.99 -28.62
C ARG A 584 -18.11 -10.86 -28.67
N GLU A 585 -17.61 -10.27 -29.74
CA GLU A 585 -16.19 -10.10 -30.02
C GLU A 585 -15.88 -8.62 -30.21
N PHE A 586 -14.68 -8.22 -29.83
CA PHE A 586 -14.15 -6.88 -30.05
C PHE A 586 -12.65 -6.97 -30.31
N ASP A 587 -12.21 -6.25 -31.34
CA ASP A 587 -10.80 -6.13 -31.69
C ASP A 587 -10.19 -4.97 -30.90
N VAL A 588 -9.05 -5.23 -30.26
CA VAL A 588 -8.30 -4.23 -29.50
C VAL A 588 -6.93 -4.08 -30.15
N PRO A 589 -6.62 -2.90 -30.73
CA PRO A 589 -5.31 -2.66 -31.31
C PRO A 589 -4.25 -2.56 -30.21
N ILE A 590 -3.07 -3.13 -30.47
CA ILE A 590 -1.89 -2.97 -29.62
C ILE A 590 -1.10 -1.76 -30.13
N PRO A 591 -0.99 -0.67 -29.36
CA PRO A 591 -0.32 0.55 -29.81
C PRO A 591 1.15 0.29 -30.22
N PRO A 592 1.69 1.05 -31.19
CA PRO A 592 3.14 1.09 -31.44
C PRO A 592 3.91 1.49 -30.16
N GLY A 593 5.11 0.93 -29.94
CA GLY A 593 5.93 1.17 -28.73
C GLY A 593 5.56 0.30 -27.51
N ALA A 594 4.69 -0.70 -27.70
CA ALA A 594 4.23 -1.65 -26.68
C ALA A 594 5.13 -2.90 -26.53
N GLU A 595 6.44 -2.76 -26.72
CA GLU A 595 7.35 -3.89 -27.01
C GLU A 595 7.55 -4.86 -25.82
N SER A 596 7.22 -4.43 -24.61
CA SER A 596 7.28 -5.22 -23.36
C SER A 596 5.93 -5.32 -22.64
N SER A 597 4.84 -5.04 -23.36
CA SER A 597 3.53 -4.82 -22.76
C SER A 597 2.91 -6.03 -22.11
N THR A 598 2.31 -5.78 -20.95
CA THR A 598 1.30 -6.66 -20.37
C THR A 598 -0.07 -6.13 -20.74
N ILE A 599 -0.87 -6.96 -21.42
CA ILE A 599 -2.29 -6.73 -21.61
C ILE A 599 -3.00 -7.36 -20.42
N LYS A 600 -3.92 -6.60 -19.82
CA LYS A 600 -4.85 -7.10 -18.81
C LYS A 600 -6.27 -6.91 -19.33
N VAL A 601 -7.06 -7.97 -19.32
CA VAL A 601 -8.47 -7.96 -19.73
C VAL A 601 -9.29 -8.59 -18.61
N THR A 602 -10.30 -7.89 -18.13
CA THR A 602 -11.16 -8.35 -17.04
C THR A 602 -12.62 -8.35 -17.48
N LEU A 603 -13.29 -9.50 -17.38
CA LEU A 603 -14.72 -9.70 -17.54
C LEU A 603 -15.38 -9.80 -16.16
N VAL A 604 -16.47 -9.06 -15.94
CA VAL A 604 -17.31 -9.16 -14.74
C VAL A 604 -18.78 -9.17 -15.14
N TRP A 605 -19.59 -9.96 -14.45
CA TRP A 605 -21.05 -9.90 -14.58
C TRP A 605 -21.74 -9.99 -13.22
N THR A 606 -22.90 -9.33 -13.15
CA THR A 606 -23.83 -9.46 -12.03
C THR A 606 -24.63 -10.75 -12.22
N ASP A 607 -24.24 -11.82 -11.55
CA ASP A 607 -24.84 -13.15 -11.66
C ASP A 607 -26.17 -13.22 -10.90
N PRO A 608 -27.21 -13.92 -11.39
CA PRO A 608 -28.42 -14.17 -10.63
C PRO A 608 -28.13 -14.82 -9.26
N PRO A 609 -28.97 -14.55 -8.24
CA PRO A 609 -28.77 -15.10 -6.90
C PRO A 609 -28.82 -16.63 -6.92
N GLY A 610 -27.99 -17.25 -6.08
CA GLY A 610 -27.85 -18.70 -5.97
C GLY A 610 -26.46 -19.08 -5.45
N THR A 611 -26.39 -20.21 -4.75
CA THR A 611 -25.16 -20.70 -4.08
C THR A 611 -23.98 -20.83 -5.04
N GLU A 612 -24.21 -21.50 -6.18
CA GLU A 612 -23.22 -21.70 -7.23
C GLU A 612 -23.33 -20.59 -8.31
N LEU A 613 -22.41 -20.60 -9.27
CA LEU A 613 -22.52 -19.78 -10.47
C LEU A 613 -23.79 -20.15 -11.25
N GLN A 614 -24.66 -19.17 -11.53
CA GLN A 614 -25.93 -19.42 -12.23
C GLN A 614 -25.75 -19.25 -13.74
N ASN A 615 -25.14 -18.13 -14.14
CA ASN A 615 -24.78 -17.86 -15.52
C ASN A 615 -23.26 -17.92 -15.68
N ASP A 616 -22.81 -18.74 -16.62
CA ASP A 616 -21.41 -19.02 -16.91
C ASP A 616 -21.01 -18.32 -18.22
N LEU A 617 -20.19 -17.28 -18.09
CA LEU A 617 -19.64 -16.53 -19.22
C LEU A 617 -18.13 -16.75 -19.29
N ASP A 618 -17.65 -17.15 -20.47
CA ASP A 618 -16.23 -17.36 -20.72
C ASP A 618 -15.57 -16.11 -21.32
N LEU A 619 -14.44 -15.69 -20.75
CA LEU A 619 -13.51 -14.75 -21.33
C LEU A 619 -12.41 -15.48 -22.11
N SER A 620 -12.28 -15.08 -23.36
CA SER A 620 -11.30 -15.57 -24.32
C SER A 620 -10.53 -14.39 -24.90
N VAL A 621 -9.21 -14.38 -24.78
CA VAL A 621 -8.35 -13.42 -25.48
C VAL A 621 -7.55 -14.17 -26.52
N VAL A 622 -7.64 -13.76 -27.79
CA VAL A 622 -6.95 -14.36 -28.92
C VAL A 622 -5.87 -13.40 -29.41
N GLY A 623 -4.62 -13.87 -29.41
CA GLY A 623 -3.46 -13.14 -29.90
C GLY A 623 -3.37 -13.11 -31.43
N PRO A 624 -2.48 -12.28 -31.99
CA PRO A 624 -2.32 -12.11 -33.45
C PRO A 624 -1.81 -13.36 -34.16
N ASP A 625 -1.20 -14.29 -33.42
CA ASP A 625 -0.73 -15.59 -33.91
C ASP A 625 -1.78 -16.70 -33.82
N GLY A 626 -2.99 -16.37 -33.38
CA GLY A 626 -4.11 -17.30 -33.20
C GLY A 626 -4.05 -18.13 -31.92
N ARG A 627 -3.05 -17.93 -31.04
CA ARG A 627 -3.10 -18.51 -29.70
C ARG A 627 -4.18 -17.83 -28.87
N GLU A 628 -4.69 -18.52 -27.86
CA GLU A 628 -5.75 -18.04 -26.99
C GLU A 628 -5.37 -18.23 -25.52
N ARG A 629 -5.85 -17.33 -24.65
CA ARG A 629 -5.83 -17.45 -23.19
C ARG A 629 -7.24 -17.29 -22.65
N HIS A 630 -7.60 -18.10 -21.66
CA HIS A 630 -8.91 -18.07 -21.02
C HIS A 630 -8.84 -17.45 -19.63
N GLY A 631 -9.94 -16.84 -19.19
CA GLY A 631 -10.04 -16.17 -17.91
C GLY A 631 -9.64 -17.05 -16.73
N ASN A 632 -8.75 -16.55 -15.87
CA ASN A 632 -8.25 -17.21 -14.65
C ASN A 632 -7.49 -18.54 -14.87
N MET A 633 -7.21 -18.96 -16.12
CA MET A 633 -6.63 -20.27 -16.43
C MET A 633 -5.12 -20.24 -16.69
N GLY A 634 -4.50 -19.05 -16.69
CA GLY A 634 -3.08 -18.91 -17.01
C GLY A 634 -2.79 -19.39 -18.44
N ASP A 635 -1.99 -20.46 -18.57
CA ASP A 635 -1.69 -21.12 -19.85
C ASP A 635 -2.55 -22.38 -20.12
N SER A 636 -3.46 -22.73 -19.19
CA SER A 636 -4.35 -23.88 -19.35
C SER A 636 -5.41 -23.62 -20.43
N PRO A 637 -5.76 -24.63 -21.26
CA PRO A 637 -6.82 -24.51 -22.26
C PRO A 637 -8.24 -24.71 -21.69
N GLU A 638 -8.36 -25.01 -20.39
CA GLU A 638 -9.63 -25.09 -19.66
C GLU A 638 -10.30 -23.72 -19.56
N PHE A 639 -11.47 -23.65 -18.93
CA PHE A 639 -12.21 -22.41 -18.67
C PHE A 639 -12.59 -22.34 -17.20
N ASP A 640 -12.77 -21.13 -16.66
CA ASP A 640 -13.35 -20.97 -15.32
C ASP A 640 -14.80 -21.43 -15.34
N ARG A 641 -15.25 -22.04 -14.24
CA ARG A 641 -16.61 -22.57 -14.09
C ARG A 641 -17.23 -22.21 -12.75
N LYS A 642 -16.60 -21.28 -12.01
CA LYS A 642 -16.96 -20.94 -10.62
C LYS A 642 -17.12 -19.44 -10.42
N ASN A 643 -16.27 -18.64 -11.06
CA ASN A 643 -16.19 -17.22 -10.76
C ASN A 643 -17.03 -16.40 -11.75
N ASN A 644 -17.72 -15.37 -11.23
CA ASN A 644 -18.38 -14.34 -12.05
C ASN A 644 -17.44 -13.16 -12.39
N VAL A 645 -16.14 -13.42 -12.29
CA VAL A 645 -15.03 -12.54 -12.63
C VAL A 645 -13.97 -13.39 -13.29
N GLU A 646 -13.56 -12.99 -14.49
CA GLU A 646 -12.52 -13.65 -15.26
C GLU A 646 -11.49 -12.64 -15.72
N GLN A 647 -10.20 -12.93 -15.50
CA GLN A 647 -9.11 -12.06 -15.94
C GLN A 647 -8.07 -12.84 -16.77
N VAL A 648 -7.62 -12.21 -17.85
CA VAL A 648 -6.45 -12.64 -18.62
C VAL A 648 -5.37 -11.57 -18.48
N GLU A 649 -4.20 -11.99 -18.02
CA GLU A 649 -2.95 -11.25 -18.18
C GLU A 649 -2.09 -11.91 -19.26
N TRP A 650 -1.63 -11.13 -20.23
CA TRP A 650 -0.82 -11.62 -21.35
C TRP A 650 0.33 -10.68 -21.66
N LYS A 651 1.56 -11.19 -21.50
CA LYS A 651 2.81 -10.48 -21.79
C LYS A 651 3.38 -10.81 -23.16
N GLY A 652 4.09 -9.86 -23.75
CA GLY A 652 4.95 -10.11 -24.92
C GLY A 652 4.19 -10.22 -26.25
N LEU A 653 3.02 -9.59 -26.35
CA LEU A 653 2.28 -9.50 -27.61
C LEU A 653 2.91 -8.43 -28.52
N GLN A 654 2.90 -8.67 -29.85
CA GLN A 654 3.60 -7.81 -30.81
C GLN A 654 2.92 -6.44 -30.98
N PRO A 655 3.64 -5.31 -30.83
CA PRO A 655 3.12 -3.97 -31.11
C PRO A 655 2.65 -3.80 -32.56
N GLY A 656 1.67 -2.93 -32.79
CA GLY A 656 1.13 -2.67 -34.12
C GLY A 656 0.24 -3.80 -34.67
N THR A 657 -0.06 -4.81 -33.85
CA THR A 657 -1.04 -5.87 -34.16
C THR A 657 -2.36 -5.61 -33.42
N SER A 658 -3.27 -6.59 -33.40
CA SER A 658 -4.51 -6.52 -32.62
C SER A 658 -4.75 -7.85 -31.94
N ILE A 659 -5.33 -7.78 -30.74
CA ILE A 659 -5.94 -8.95 -30.10
C ILE A 659 -7.43 -8.93 -30.37
N LYS A 660 -8.04 -10.10 -30.27
CA LYS A 660 -9.49 -10.23 -30.22
C LYS A 660 -9.90 -10.68 -28.83
N ILE A 661 -10.80 -9.94 -28.21
CA ILE A 661 -11.43 -10.34 -26.96
C ILE A 661 -12.82 -10.88 -27.30
N LYS A 662 -13.15 -12.05 -26.75
CA LYS A 662 -14.40 -12.75 -26.96
C LYS A 662 -15.02 -13.05 -25.60
N VAL A 663 -16.31 -12.76 -25.47
CA VAL A 663 -17.15 -13.17 -24.35
C VAL A 663 -18.17 -14.17 -24.88
N HIS A 664 -18.24 -15.36 -24.29
CA HIS A 664 -19.14 -16.42 -24.70
C HIS A 664 -20.07 -16.83 -23.55
N ALA A 665 -21.37 -16.88 -23.79
CA ALA A 665 -22.33 -17.37 -22.80
C ALA A 665 -22.44 -18.90 -22.87
N PHE A 666 -21.57 -19.60 -22.13
CA PHE A 666 -21.52 -21.06 -22.11
C PHE A 666 -22.80 -21.66 -21.53
N HIS A 667 -23.24 -21.19 -20.37
CA HIS A 667 -24.46 -21.64 -19.71
C HIS A 667 -25.26 -20.47 -19.16
N ILE A 668 -26.57 -20.45 -19.40
CA ILE A 668 -27.49 -19.47 -18.82
C ILE A 668 -28.63 -20.25 -18.13
N PHE A 669 -28.74 -20.17 -16.80
CA PHE A 669 -29.62 -21.04 -16.02
C PHE A 669 -31.10 -20.95 -16.44
N GLN A 670 -31.54 -19.76 -16.89
CA GLN A 670 -32.89 -19.52 -17.39
C GLN A 670 -32.85 -18.75 -18.70
N ARG A 671 -33.50 -19.29 -19.74
CA ARG A 671 -33.50 -18.73 -21.10
C ARG A 671 -33.95 -17.26 -21.18
N ASN A 672 -34.80 -16.81 -20.26
CA ASN A 672 -35.29 -15.42 -20.21
C ASN A 672 -34.35 -14.48 -19.42
N HIS A 673 -33.29 -15.01 -18.81
CA HIS A 673 -32.32 -14.27 -18.00
C HIS A 673 -31.01 -14.07 -18.77
N SER A 674 -31.10 -13.50 -19.97
CA SER A 674 -29.93 -13.11 -20.75
C SER A 674 -29.01 -12.23 -19.89
N GLN A 675 -27.70 -12.51 -19.91
CA GLN A 675 -26.75 -11.98 -18.93
C GLN A 675 -25.98 -10.76 -19.48
N PRO A 676 -26.19 -9.55 -18.94
CA PRO A 676 -25.32 -8.41 -19.22
C PRO A 676 -23.99 -8.54 -18.48
N TYR A 677 -22.96 -7.87 -18.97
CA TYR A 677 -21.61 -7.99 -18.45
C TYR A 677 -20.82 -6.70 -18.71
N ALA A 678 -19.66 -6.55 -18.09
CA ALA A 678 -18.71 -5.50 -18.38
C ALA A 678 -17.34 -6.13 -18.70
N VAL A 679 -16.67 -5.60 -19.72
CA VAL A 679 -15.26 -5.92 -19.99
C VAL A 679 -14.44 -4.65 -19.93
N VAL A 680 -13.28 -4.75 -19.27
CA VAL A 680 -12.29 -3.70 -19.17
C VAL A 680 -10.96 -4.25 -19.69
N TRP A 681 -10.19 -3.44 -20.42
CA TRP A 681 -8.84 -3.80 -20.82
C TRP A 681 -7.86 -2.64 -20.69
N THR A 682 -6.59 -2.97 -20.46
CA THR A 682 -5.47 -2.02 -20.43
C THR A 682 -4.22 -2.64 -21.05
N ILE A 683 -3.36 -1.79 -21.59
CA ILE A 683 -2.06 -2.09 -22.18
C ILE A 683 -1.08 -1.08 -21.56
N ASN A 684 0.05 -1.51 -20.98
CA ASN A 684 1.11 -0.58 -20.48
C ASN A 684 0.74 0.46 -19.43
N ARG A 685 0.12 0.06 -18.32
CA ARG A 685 0.07 0.92 -17.13
C ARG A 685 0.97 0.35 -16.03
N HIS A 686 2.28 0.59 -16.15
CA HIS A 686 3.24 0.30 -15.09
C HIS A 686 3.15 1.32 -13.95
#